data_AF-A0A7S4EBE8-F1
#
_entry.id   AF-A0A7S4EBE8-F1
#
_cell.length_a   1.000
_cell.length_b   1.000
_cell.length_c   1.000
_cell.angle_alpha   90.00
_cell.angle_beta   90.00
_cell.angle_gamma   90.00
#
_symmetry.space_group_name_H-M   'P 1'
#
loop_
_entity.id
_entity.type
_entity.pdbx_description
1 polymer ?
#
loop_
_entity_poly.entity_id
_entity_poly.type
_entity_poly.pdbx_seq_one_letter_code
_entity_poly.pdbx_strand_id
1 'polypeptide(L)'
;MISWLQGHIQLPGYDVGLWSVEHEEKAAAFLNNPRLCQLLCYMSNGKLHFSATLDTEATSCEKLYYFIRSEEIRLNNIDMSIHHGMLSRGTAMQSLLEAMGQVFGPQLFESSTESTFAASRKTVLYLPSGKFLPSVPTAAKNKELVQQLESIVINWTRQIKGVVNSQDSHYHTEVSGPLEEIEFWCTRKEDLCGILQQLQRADVCRVVCVLEASKSSYLARFLSLARRIHENSVEANDNVNFLKNLVTSCKILASADPARICCILPELLGHIRMIWTLSGYYNNKYPERLASLLRKISHEIISRCRTRVSLSDILYADSINIKASMVALKESIQCGVLWKCLYYRTAAAIRLAYPSSPELHWTFDATSIFAQTDAFVQRCRDLLEVCEGQIQFRRKSYTTAGDNSVSFFKGLRGQEVTKSLVAIQNQFDNQISRLCDLKYQILDVRLSHWHEDFNIFKNSVKDLEVMYTNMISASFEGVNCMAEAVGVLQIFQSLAKRDAIKRCVEKKNSDLYLLFIHDVEEVRREFDENRRAPPLRNDEPRWAGSALWATALAQNVEHSWSLLQAATYFMPTSETKEAEIAYKALMGVVDEYMAGCYKNWVGSMGALDSSTLQAKLDKPLMKRTNHTDTTEREFLAVSTFNVKGVFLQCNFDQDLLALFTEVQYWEKFHGEFSIPYHAHDLYNQKAKFNAMREHVMRIVDAYNKILCDLSAVERRLFSDHIRKLDKRINQGLQKLTWVSKGIIEHYVNDCCAHCAEIYAIVRRFKEGKQRISHQCRLASSMLLLQIDKNVTYAHDIFEATQAARRTEMKRRLQQSHEITQLELRAIFTNFCDGTSEVLREWREFVKEIDSQVEAALRQAVKRSLQALSRAINGDAMSEPQT
;
A
#
# COMPACT_ATOMS: atom_id res chain seq x y z
N MET A 1 -63.06 -10.05 64.14
CA MET A 1 -62.41 -8.91 63.46
C MET A 1 -61.90 -9.30 62.08
N ILE A 2 -61.11 -10.37 61.92
CA ILE A 2 -60.69 -10.83 60.59
C ILE A 2 -61.89 -11.25 59.71
N SER A 3 -62.86 -11.97 60.29
CA SER A 3 -64.12 -12.30 59.59
C SER A 3 -64.93 -11.08 59.14
N TRP A 4 -64.80 -9.94 59.84
CA TRP A 4 -65.44 -8.68 59.46
C TRP A 4 -64.77 -8.09 58.21
N LEU A 5 -63.43 -8.08 58.16
CA LEU A 5 -62.69 -7.67 56.95
C LEU A 5 -63.01 -8.58 55.75
N GLN A 6 -63.08 -9.90 55.98
CA GLN A 6 -63.44 -10.88 54.95
C GLN A 6 -64.80 -10.60 54.31
N GLY A 7 -65.79 -10.18 55.09
CA GLY A 7 -67.15 -9.88 54.61
C GLY A 7 -67.32 -8.52 53.94
N HIS A 8 -66.42 -7.56 54.17
CA HIS A 8 -66.56 -6.18 53.67
C HIS A 8 -65.80 -5.90 52.36
N ILE A 9 -64.94 -6.82 51.90
CA ILE A 9 -64.25 -6.67 50.62
C ILE A 9 -65.23 -6.88 49.47
N GLN A 10 -65.51 -5.82 48.71
CA GLN A 10 -66.43 -5.83 47.56
C GLN A 10 -65.69 -5.79 46.21
N LEU A 11 -64.58 -6.53 46.09
CA LEU A 11 -63.83 -6.62 44.85
C LEU A 11 -64.48 -7.60 43.85
N PRO A 12 -64.53 -7.27 42.54
CA PRO A 12 -65.02 -8.21 41.55
C PRO A 12 -64.12 -9.44 41.45
N GLY A 13 -64.70 -10.64 41.58
CA GLY A 13 -63.96 -11.92 41.54
C GLY A 13 -63.38 -12.37 42.89
N TYR A 14 -63.67 -11.65 43.98
CA TYR A 14 -63.30 -12.06 45.33
C TYR A 14 -64.28 -13.08 45.92
N ASP A 15 -63.73 -14.13 46.54
CA ASP A 15 -64.43 -15.10 47.36
C ASP A 15 -63.59 -15.38 48.63
N VAL A 16 -64.25 -15.74 49.73
CA VAL A 16 -63.60 -16.02 51.03
C VAL A 16 -62.61 -17.18 50.90
N GLY A 17 -62.85 -18.12 49.97
CA GLY A 17 -61.95 -19.23 49.67
C GLY A 17 -60.58 -18.85 49.07
N LEU A 18 -60.37 -17.59 48.69
CA LEU A 18 -59.09 -17.09 48.16
C LEU A 18 -58.12 -16.61 49.26
N TRP A 19 -58.51 -16.68 50.54
CA TRP A 19 -57.64 -16.34 51.65
C TRP A 19 -56.58 -17.41 51.90
N SER A 20 -55.32 -17.00 51.95
CA SER A 20 -54.19 -17.82 52.36
C SER A 20 -53.78 -17.48 53.80
N VAL A 21 -52.92 -18.30 54.40
CA VAL A 21 -52.34 -18.03 55.74
C VAL A 21 -51.62 -16.67 55.76
N GLU A 22 -50.96 -16.30 54.65
CA GLU A 22 -50.28 -14.99 54.52
C GLU A 22 -51.26 -13.80 54.55
N HIS A 23 -52.47 -14.00 54.03
CA HIS A 23 -53.52 -12.98 54.02
C HIS A 23 -54.11 -12.76 55.43
N GLU A 24 -54.28 -13.84 56.19
CA GLU A 24 -54.69 -13.75 57.60
C GLU A 24 -53.64 -13.05 58.46
N GLU A 25 -52.36 -13.35 58.26
CA GLU A 25 -51.27 -12.68 58.96
C GLU A 25 -51.23 -11.17 58.68
N LYS A 26 -51.40 -10.75 57.42
CA LYS A 26 -51.43 -9.33 57.03
C LYS A 26 -52.66 -8.59 57.56
N ALA A 27 -53.83 -9.23 57.54
CA ALA A 27 -55.05 -8.66 58.13
C ALA A 27 -54.94 -8.55 59.67
N ALA A 28 -54.37 -9.58 60.32
CA ALA A 28 -54.09 -9.56 61.76
C ALA A 28 -53.07 -8.47 62.13
N ALA A 29 -52.02 -8.31 61.32
CA ALA A 29 -51.03 -7.26 61.50
C ALA A 29 -51.67 -5.87 61.40
N PHE A 30 -52.54 -5.63 60.41
CA PHE A 30 -53.29 -4.37 60.29
C PHE A 30 -54.21 -4.11 61.48
N LEU A 31 -54.90 -5.13 62.01
CA LEU A 31 -55.82 -4.99 63.14
C LEU A 31 -55.09 -4.77 64.48
N ASN A 32 -53.95 -5.41 64.69
CA ASN A 32 -53.24 -5.39 65.98
C ASN A 32 -52.11 -4.36 66.06
N ASN A 33 -51.56 -3.91 64.94
CA ASN A 33 -50.46 -2.95 64.92
C ASN A 33 -50.96 -1.52 64.68
N PRO A 34 -50.91 -0.62 65.68
CA PRO A 34 -51.37 0.76 65.53
C PRO A 34 -50.51 1.60 64.56
N ARG A 35 -49.33 1.14 64.15
CA ARG A 35 -48.50 1.81 63.14
C ARG A 35 -48.93 1.55 61.70
N LEU A 36 -49.73 0.50 61.47
CA LEU A 36 -50.27 0.18 60.14
C LEU A 36 -51.63 0.86 60.00
N CYS A 37 -51.61 2.10 59.49
CA CYS A 37 -52.81 2.93 59.36
C CYS A 37 -53.69 2.56 58.16
N GLN A 38 -53.18 1.78 57.21
CA GLN A 38 -53.92 1.39 56.01
C GLN A 38 -53.65 -0.05 55.59
N LEU A 39 -54.64 -0.66 54.95
CA LEU A 39 -54.56 -1.96 54.29
C LEU A 39 -55.28 -1.87 52.94
N LEU A 40 -54.57 -2.23 51.87
CA LEU A 40 -55.03 -2.22 50.50
C LEU A 40 -55.24 -3.65 50.02
N CYS A 41 -56.33 -3.87 49.32
CA CYS A 41 -56.76 -5.16 48.80
C CYS A 41 -57.05 -5.04 47.31
N TYR A 42 -56.44 -5.90 46.49
CA TYR A 42 -56.68 -5.91 45.05
C TYR A 42 -56.54 -7.31 44.46
N MET A 43 -57.14 -7.48 43.28
CA MET A 43 -57.07 -8.71 42.50
C MET A 43 -56.10 -8.52 41.33
N SER A 44 -55.07 -9.35 41.24
CA SER A 44 -54.14 -9.40 40.10
C SER A 44 -54.03 -10.84 39.61
N ASN A 45 -54.21 -11.07 38.31
CA ASN A 45 -54.14 -12.40 37.68
C ASN A 45 -54.99 -13.49 38.39
N GLY A 46 -56.16 -13.13 38.92
CA GLY A 46 -57.08 -14.05 39.60
C GLY A 46 -56.70 -14.42 41.05
N LYS A 47 -55.66 -13.78 41.63
CA LYS A 47 -55.27 -13.95 43.03
C LYS A 47 -55.53 -12.68 43.83
N LEU A 48 -55.85 -12.88 45.12
CA LEU A 48 -56.02 -11.81 46.09
C LEU A 48 -54.65 -11.36 46.61
N HIS A 49 -54.43 -10.05 46.73
CA HIS A 49 -53.22 -9.48 47.29
C HIS A 49 -53.55 -8.42 48.35
N PHE A 50 -52.83 -8.47 49.48
CA PHE A 50 -52.85 -7.43 50.51
C PHE A 50 -51.51 -6.68 50.55
N SER A 51 -51.58 -5.35 50.55
CA SER A 51 -50.42 -4.49 50.79
C SER A 51 -50.74 -3.34 51.75
N ALA A 52 -49.76 -2.93 52.55
CA ALA A 52 -49.85 -1.74 53.39
C ALA A 52 -49.42 -0.47 52.65
N THR A 53 -48.81 -0.60 51.46
CA THR A 53 -48.29 0.50 50.64
C THR A 53 -48.77 0.40 49.19
N LEU A 54 -48.77 1.53 48.49
CA LEU A 54 -49.21 1.60 47.11
C LEU A 54 -48.07 1.10 46.20
N ASP A 55 -48.01 -0.21 45.98
CA ASP A 55 -46.93 -0.83 45.20
C ASP A 55 -47.26 -0.80 43.69
N THR A 56 -46.25 -1.02 42.84
CA THR A 56 -46.39 -0.97 41.36
C THR A 56 -47.49 -1.89 40.84
N GLU A 57 -47.68 -3.07 41.44
CA GLU A 57 -48.74 -4.00 41.07
C GLU A 57 -50.14 -3.50 41.49
N ALA A 58 -50.25 -2.85 42.65
CA ALA A 58 -51.49 -2.22 43.12
C ALA A 58 -51.93 -1.08 42.18
N THR A 59 -50.98 -0.30 41.65
CA THR A 59 -51.26 0.78 40.68
C THR A 59 -51.67 0.30 39.28
N SER A 60 -51.41 -0.97 38.98
CA SER A 60 -51.77 -1.57 37.69
C SER A 60 -53.20 -2.11 37.65
N CYS A 61 -53.83 -2.32 38.81
CA CYS A 61 -55.16 -2.92 38.94
C CYS A 61 -56.30 -1.94 38.62
N GLU A 62 -57.38 -2.45 38.04
CA GLU A 62 -58.54 -1.64 37.62
C GLU A 62 -59.40 -1.17 38.81
N LYS A 63 -59.52 -2.02 39.84
CA LYS A 63 -60.25 -1.73 41.09
C LYS A 63 -59.44 -2.18 42.29
N LEU A 64 -59.42 -1.35 43.32
CA LEU A 64 -58.71 -1.59 44.57
C LEU A 64 -59.60 -1.20 45.75
N TYR A 65 -59.60 -2.00 46.81
CA TYR A 65 -60.38 -1.78 48.01
C TYR A 65 -59.44 -1.39 49.15
N TYR A 66 -59.79 -0.37 49.93
CA TYR A 66 -58.95 0.12 51.02
C TYR A 66 -59.67 0.01 52.36
N PHE A 67 -58.87 -0.16 53.41
CA PHE A 67 -59.25 0.00 54.81
C PHE A 67 -58.27 0.98 55.45
N ILE A 68 -58.77 2.05 56.07
CA ILE A 68 -57.99 3.06 56.76
C ILE A 68 -58.47 3.12 58.20
N ARG A 69 -57.54 2.98 59.14
CA ARG A 69 -57.79 3.08 60.56
C ARG A 69 -57.87 4.56 60.95
N SER A 70 -58.95 4.97 61.63
CA SER A 70 -59.09 6.29 62.26
C SER A 70 -58.77 6.28 63.77
N GLU A 71 -59.08 5.18 64.47
CA GLU A 71 -58.91 5.06 65.94
C GLU A 71 -58.41 3.66 66.38
N GLU A 72 -58.24 3.42 67.68
CA GLU A 72 -57.80 2.11 68.21
C GLU A 72 -58.90 1.04 68.03
N ILE A 73 -58.59 -0.02 67.27
CA ILE A 73 -59.55 -1.04 66.86
C ILE A 73 -59.78 -2.05 67.99
N ARG A 74 -61.03 -2.19 68.43
CA ARG A 74 -61.54 -3.21 69.37
C ARG A 74 -62.73 -3.93 68.72
N LEU A 75 -63.09 -5.10 69.24
CA LEU A 75 -64.18 -5.92 68.66
C LEU A 75 -65.53 -5.16 68.57
N ASN A 76 -65.71 -4.18 69.45
CA ASN A 76 -66.97 -3.48 69.71
C ASN A 76 -67.08 -2.13 68.96
N ASN A 77 -66.00 -1.62 68.35
CA ASN A 77 -65.97 -0.33 67.66
C ASN A 77 -65.47 -0.43 66.20
N ILE A 78 -65.40 -1.64 65.63
CA ILE A 78 -64.75 -1.88 64.34
C ILE A 78 -65.42 -1.11 63.18
N ASP A 79 -66.76 -1.01 63.17
CA ASP A 79 -67.52 -0.29 62.13
C ASP A 79 -67.27 1.23 62.14
N MET A 80 -66.89 1.80 63.29
CA MET A 80 -66.64 3.25 63.44
C MET A 80 -65.16 3.62 63.34
N SER A 81 -64.27 2.65 63.58
CA SER A 81 -62.81 2.85 63.65
C SER A 81 -62.08 2.53 62.35
N ILE A 82 -62.74 1.90 61.38
CA ILE A 82 -62.18 1.57 60.07
C ILE A 82 -63.03 2.19 58.97
N HIS A 83 -62.45 3.15 58.25
CA HIS A 83 -63.01 3.67 57.01
C HIS A 83 -62.65 2.75 55.85
N HIS A 84 -63.60 2.37 55.02
CA HIS A 84 -63.34 1.48 53.89
C HIS A 84 -64.10 1.90 52.63
N GLY A 85 -63.56 1.54 51.47
CA GLY A 85 -64.14 1.91 50.18
C GLY A 85 -63.39 1.34 48.98
N MET A 86 -63.97 1.51 47.80
CA MET A 86 -63.41 1.03 46.53
C MET A 86 -62.94 2.19 45.64
N LEU A 87 -61.74 2.08 45.10
CA LEU A 87 -61.13 2.99 44.14
C LEU A 87 -61.10 2.31 42.76
N SER A 88 -61.53 3.00 41.72
CA SER A 88 -61.44 2.54 40.32
C SER A 88 -60.43 3.37 39.53
N ARG A 89 -59.69 2.74 38.62
CA ARG A 89 -58.66 3.38 37.79
C ARG A 89 -59.31 4.42 36.87
N GLY A 90 -58.78 5.65 36.88
CA GLY A 90 -59.26 6.76 36.04
C GLY A 90 -60.18 7.76 36.74
N THR A 91 -60.74 7.43 37.92
CA THR A 91 -61.62 8.35 38.67
C THR A 91 -61.02 8.83 39.99
N ALA A 92 -59.83 8.42 40.42
CA ALA A 92 -59.28 8.84 41.72
C ALA A 92 -59.29 10.37 41.92
N MET A 93 -58.93 11.14 40.90
CA MET A 93 -58.95 12.61 40.94
C MET A 93 -60.39 13.17 40.84
N GLN A 94 -61.29 12.47 40.14
CA GLN A 94 -62.69 12.87 39.94
C GLN A 94 -63.56 12.56 41.17
N SER A 95 -63.33 11.43 41.83
CA SER A 95 -63.90 11.06 43.12
C SER A 95 -63.34 11.91 44.26
N LEU A 96 -62.07 12.33 44.18
CA LEU A 96 -61.50 13.33 45.10
C LEU A 96 -62.08 14.73 44.84
N LEU A 97 -62.34 15.10 43.58
CA LEU A 97 -63.07 16.32 43.18
C LEU A 97 -64.53 16.30 43.66
N GLU A 98 -65.23 15.17 43.57
CA GLU A 98 -66.59 15.00 44.08
C GLU A 98 -66.63 15.03 45.61
N ALA A 99 -65.70 14.35 46.29
CA ALA A 99 -65.59 14.37 47.74
C ALA A 99 -65.20 15.75 48.28
N MET A 100 -64.20 16.42 47.68
CA MET A 100 -63.82 17.78 48.07
C MET A 100 -64.91 18.80 47.72
N GLY A 101 -65.59 18.66 46.59
CA GLY A 101 -66.64 19.57 46.13
C GLY A 101 -67.96 19.45 46.90
N GLN A 102 -68.38 18.23 47.26
CA GLN A 102 -69.66 18.00 47.95
C GLN A 102 -69.55 17.95 49.47
N VAL A 103 -68.44 17.46 50.04
CA VAL A 103 -68.30 17.24 51.50
C VAL A 103 -67.52 18.36 52.17
N PHE A 104 -66.43 18.83 51.56
CA PHE A 104 -65.54 19.85 52.16
C PHE A 104 -65.71 21.26 51.56
N GLY A 105 -66.50 21.38 50.49
CA GLY A 105 -66.77 22.64 49.79
C GLY A 105 -67.22 23.80 50.69
N PRO A 106 -68.08 23.59 51.70
CA PRO A 106 -68.51 24.70 52.58
C PRO A 106 -67.45 25.21 53.55
N GLN A 107 -66.36 24.47 53.81
CA GLN A 107 -65.38 24.79 54.87
C GLN A 107 -64.02 25.30 54.34
N LEU A 108 -63.71 25.15 53.05
CA LEU A 108 -62.38 25.44 52.47
C LEU A 108 -62.35 26.59 51.46
N PHE A 109 -63.32 27.51 51.50
CA PHE A 109 -63.31 28.69 50.63
C PHE A 109 -62.25 29.69 51.06
N GLU A 110 -61.04 29.57 50.49
CA GLU A 110 -60.27 30.71 49.96
C GLU A 110 -58.96 30.33 49.26
N SER A 111 -58.36 29.15 49.48
CA SER A 111 -56.98 28.89 48.99
C SER A 111 -56.77 27.67 48.06
N SER A 112 -57.66 26.67 48.04
CA SER A 112 -57.33 25.37 47.43
C SER A 112 -57.85 25.14 46.00
N THR A 113 -58.74 25.98 45.47
CA THR A 113 -59.24 25.82 44.09
C THR A 113 -58.16 26.18 43.05
N GLU A 114 -57.31 27.16 43.35
CA GLU A 114 -56.26 27.63 42.43
C GLU A 114 -55.20 26.55 42.14
N SER A 115 -54.74 25.82 43.16
CA SER A 115 -53.74 24.75 43.02
C SER A 115 -54.30 23.51 42.32
N THR A 116 -55.59 23.22 42.52
CA THR A 116 -56.23 22.00 42.01
C THR A 116 -56.58 22.12 40.52
N PHE A 117 -57.00 23.30 40.06
CA PHE A 117 -57.24 23.54 38.63
C PHE A 117 -55.96 23.82 37.83
N ALA A 118 -54.92 24.39 38.45
CA ALA A 118 -53.58 24.49 37.85
C ALA A 118 -52.99 23.11 37.49
N ALA A 119 -53.27 22.07 38.29
CA ALA A 119 -52.86 20.69 38.00
C ALA A 119 -53.61 20.07 36.80
N SER A 120 -54.82 20.56 36.47
CA SER A 120 -55.65 20.08 35.36
C SER A 120 -55.37 20.76 34.01
N ARG A 121 -54.39 21.68 33.95
CA ARG A 121 -54.06 22.52 32.79
C ARG A 121 -55.23 23.34 32.21
N LYS A 122 -56.33 23.55 32.95
CA LYS A 122 -57.50 24.32 32.47
C LYS A 122 -57.87 25.42 33.45
N THR A 123 -58.06 26.64 32.92
CA THR A 123 -58.54 27.78 33.71
C THR A 123 -60.06 27.74 33.80
N VAL A 124 -60.61 27.67 35.02
CA VAL A 124 -62.06 27.59 35.26
C VAL A 124 -62.57 28.81 36.04
N LEU A 125 -63.48 29.58 35.42
CA LEU A 125 -64.21 30.68 36.06
C LEU A 125 -65.27 30.09 37.00
N TYR A 126 -64.86 29.85 38.25
CA TYR A 126 -65.73 29.26 39.26
C TYR A 126 -66.82 30.24 39.73
N LEU A 127 -68.04 29.73 39.85
CA LEU A 127 -69.17 30.38 40.52
C LEU A 127 -69.72 29.43 41.61
N PRO A 128 -69.84 29.84 42.87
CA PRO A 128 -70.37 28.99 43.94
C PRO A 128 -71.77 28.47 43.60
N SER A 129 -71.92 27.15 43.51
CA SER A 129 -73.19 26.49 43.17
C SER A 129 -74.16 26.60 44.35
N GLY A 130 -75.35 27.20 44.15
CA GLY A 130 -76.43 27.16 45.14
C GLY A 130 -77.18 28.47 45.44
N LYS A 131 -76.78 29.63 44.90
CA LYS A 131 -77.58 30.86 45.02
C LYS A 131 -78.20 31.22 43.67
N PHE A 132 -79.51 31.02 43.53
CA PHE A 132 -80.27 31.59 42.42
C PHE A 132 -80.08 33.11 42.47
N LEU A 133 -79.40 33.69 41.48
CA LEU A 133 -79.32 35.14 41.38
C LEU A 133 -80.75 35.68 41.21
N PRO A 134 -81.18 36.68 42.01
CA PRO A 134 -82.46 37.37 41.82
C PRO A 134 -82.56 37.98 40.40
N SER A 135 -83.70 38.57 40.05
CA SER A 135 -83.76 39.40 38.84
C SER A 135 -82.70 40.52 38.90
N VAL A 136 -82.09 40.83 37.75
CA VAL A 136 -80.99 41.83 37.64
C VAL A 136 -81.28 43.14 38.39
N PRO A 137 -82.50 43.72 38.33
CA PRO A 137 -82.81 44.97 39.03
C PRO A 137 -82.80 44.84 40.57
N THR A 138 -83.15 43.67 41.09
CA THR A 138 -83.20 43.41 42.54
C THR A 138 -81.80 43.09 43.08
N ALA A 139 -81.02 42.32 42.33
CA ALA A 139 -79.64 41.99 42.68
C ALA A 139 -78.72 43.23 42.67
N ALA A 140 -78.91 44.15 41.73
CA ALA A 140 -78.11 45.38 41.62
C ALA A 140 -78.32 46.39 42.77
N LYS A 141 -79.46 46.30 43.49
CA LYS A 141 -79.75 47.15 44.66
C LYS A 141 -79.21 46.57 45.98
N ASN A 142 -78.83 45.29 46.00
CA ASN A 142 -78.29 44.63 47.19
C ASN A 142 -76.77 44.84 47.27
N LYS A 143 -76.33 45.73 48.15
CA LYS A 143 -74.91 46.09 48.31
C LYS A 143 -74.00 44.92 48.71
N GLU A 144 -74.47 44.03 49.59
CA GLU A 144 -73.68 42.87 50.04
C GLU A 144 -73.49 41.86 48.90
N LEU A 145 -74.55 41.60 48.12
CA LEU A 145 -74.47 40.72 46.96
C LEU A 145 -73.55 41.30 45.88
N VAL A 146 -73.63 42.61 45.62
CA VAL A 146 -72.74 43.29 44.66
C VAL A 146 -71.27 43.17 45.09
N GLN A 147 -70.94 43.38 46.37
CA GLN A 147 -69.55 43.22 46.87
C GLN A 147 -69.02 41.78 46.73
N GLN A 148 -69.87 40.76 46.94
CA GLN A 148 -69.52 39.36 46.71
C GLN A 148 -69.23 39.10 45.23
N LEU A 149 -70.08 39.63 44.33
CA LEU A 149 -69.90 39.51 42.88
C LEU A 149 -68.66 40.27 42.39
N GLU A 150 -68.35 41.43 42.96
CA GLU A 150 -67.13 42.18 42.68
C GLU A 150 -65.87 41.38 43.06
N SER A 151 -65.88 40.73 44.24
CA SER A 151 -64.77 39.87 44.69
C SER A 151 -64.55 38.68 43.75
N ILE A 152 -65.63 38.07 43.27
CA ILE A 152 -65.58 36.98 42.28
C ILE A 152 -65.00 37.49 40.95
N VAL A 153 -65.45 38.64 40.46
CA VAL A 153 -64.95 39.23 39.21
C VAL A 153 -63.49 39.68 39.33
N ILE A 154 -63.03 40.14 40.49
CA ILE A 154 -61.61 40.43 40.75
C ILE A 154 -60.77 39.16 40.61
N ASN A 155 -61.24 38.04 41.17
CA ASN A 155 -60.55 36.76 41.05
C ASN A 155 -60.52 36.25 39.59
N TRP A 156 -61.66 36.30 38.88
CA TRP A 156 -61.70 35.99 37.44
C TRP A 156 -60.76 36.89 36.63
N THR A 157 -60.70 38.17 36.94
CA THR A 157 -59.79 39.14 36.30
C THR A 157 -58.33 38.74 36.51
N ARG A 158 -57.94 38.28 37.71
CA ARG A 158 -56.59 37.78 38.00
C ARG A 158 -56.26 36.53 37.18
N GLN A 159 -57.18 35.57 37.12
CA GLN A 159 -57.00 34.32 36.37
C GLN A 159 -56.86 34.59 34.86
N ILE A 160 -57.78 35.37 34.29
CA ILE A 160 -57.73 35.73 32.86
C ILE A 160 -56.45 36.51 32.55
N LYS A 161 -56.02 37.42 33.43
CA LYS A 161 -54.77 38.16 33.25
C LYS A 161 -53.54 37.22 33.21
N GLY A 162 -53.51 36.18 34.04
CA GLY A 162 -52.45 35.16 34.01
C GLY A 162 -52.38 34.43 32.66
N VAL A 163 -53.53 34.01 32.14
CA VAL A 163 -53.61 33.33 30.83
C VAL A 163 -53.25 34.28 29.70
N VAL A 164 -53.76 35.51 29.68
CA VAL A 164 -53.42 36.49 28.64
C VAL A 164 -51.92 36.80 28.64
N ASN A 165 -51.31 36.97 29.80
CA ASN A 165 -49.88 37.33 29.93
C ASN A 165 -48.91 36.14 29.74
N SER A 166 -49.40 34.89 29.73
CA SER A 166 -48.57 33.72 29.40
C SER A 166 -48.13 33.66 27.93
N GLN A 167 -48.49 34.67 27.11
CA GLN A 167 -48.06 34.82 25.72
C GLN A 167 -46.53 34.91 25.54
N ASP A 168 -45.78 35.43 26.52
CA ASP A 168 -44.39 35.85 26.30
C ASP A 168 -43.31 35.08 27.10
N SER A 169 -43.65 34.26 28.10
CA SER A 169 -42.69 33.90 29.16
C SER A 169 -41.90 32.60 29.00
N HIS A 170 -42.33 31.62 28.18
CA HIS A 170 -41.78 30.25 28.35
C HIS A 170 -41.41 29.43 27.11
N TYR A 171 -41.68 29.86 25.87
CA TYR A 171 -41.47 28.99 24.68
C TYR A 171 -40.58 29.57 23.56
N HIS A 172 -39.88 30.67 23.85
CA HIS A 172 -38.74 31.14 23.05
C HIS A 172 -37.43 30.40 23.38
N THR A 173 -37.48 29.28 24.09
CA THR A 173 -36.31 28.41 24.27
C THR A 173 -35.83 27.97 22.89
N GLU A 174 -34.62 28.36 22.53
CA GLU A 174 -33.92 28.00 21.28
C GLU A 174 -33.76 26.47 21.08
N VAL A 175 -34.19 25.66 22.05
CA VAL A 175 -34.11 24.19 22.03
C VAL A 175 -35.40 23.55 21.51
N SER A 176 -36.49 24.33 21.38
CA SER A 176 -37.80 23.77 21.01
C SER A 176 -37.93 23.46 19.51
N GLY A 177 -38.50 22.30 19.19
CA GLY A 177 -38.69 21.85 17.80
C GLY A 177 -39.92 22.47 17.12
N PRO A 178 -40.08 22.32 15.79
CA PRO A 178 -41.25 22.85 15.08
C PRO A 178 -42.57 22.18 15.51
N LEU A 179 -42.55 20.91 15.93
CA LEU A 179 -43.73 20.21 16.44
C LEU A 179 -44.21 20.79 17.78
N GLU A 180 -43.29 21.18 18.65
CA GLU A 180 -43.60 21.80 19.95
C GLU A 180 -44.23 23.19 19.78
N GLU A 181 -43.83 23.95 18.76
CA GLU A 181 -44.50 25.21 18.41
C GLU A 181 -45.96 24.98 17.96
N ILE A 182 -46.20 23.93 17.17
CA ILE A 182 -47.56 23.59 16.73
C ILE A 182 -48.41 23.13 17.91
N GLU A 183 -47.85 22.31 18.81
CA GLU A 183 -48.53 21.85 20.02
C GLU A 183 -48.87 23.02 20.94
N PHE A 184 -47.94 23.96 21.13
CA PHE A 184 -48.17 25.19 21.89
C PHE A 184 -49.41 25.94 21.38
N TRP A 185 -49.51 26.18 20.07
CA TRP A 185 -50.68 26.87 19.51
C TRP A 185 -51.98 26.06 19.65
N CYS A 186 -51.90 24.73 19.59
CA CYS A 186 -53.06 23.86 19.84
C CYS A 186 -53.55 23.99 21.28
N THR A 187 -52.66 23.86 22.27
CA THR A 187 -52.99 24.04 23.70
C THR A 187 -53.50 25.45 23.95
N ARG A 188 -52.86 26.48 23.37
CA ARG A 188 -53.27 27.87 23.50
C ARG A 188 -54.67 28.12 22.97
N LYS A 189 -55.02 27.54 21.82
CA LYS A 189 -56.37 27.59 21.26
C LYS A 189 -57.38 26.94 22.21
N GLU A 190 -57.06 25.75 22.72
CA GLU A 190 -57.94 25.03 23.65
C GLU A 190 -58.21 25.83 24.92
N ASP A 191 -57.17 26.43 25.51
CA ASP A 191 -57.29 27.26 26.72
C ASP A 191 -58.15 28.50 26.48
N LEU A 192 -57.87 29.25 25.41
CA LEU A 192 -58.57 30.50 25.11
C LEU A 192 -60.02 30.26 24.68
N CYS A 193 -60.28 29.23 23.86
CA CYS A 193 -61.65 28.83 23.51
C CYS A 193 -62.40 28.32 24.74
N GLY A 194 -61.74 27.56 25.62
CA GLY A 194 -62.31 27.10 26.88
C GLY A 194 -62.72 28.26 27.79
N ILE A 195 -61.91 29.32 27.89
CA ILE A 195 -62.26 30.53 28.66
C ILE A 195 -63.36 31.33 27.95
N LEU A 196 -63.33 31.44 26.62
CA LEU A 196 -64.36 32.15 25.85
C LEU A 196 -65.74 31.49 26.03
N GLN A 197 -65.81 30.17 25.99
CA GLN A 197 -67.05 29.42 26.29
C GLN A 197 -67.54 29.70 27.71
N GLN A 198 -66.62 29.83 28.68
CA GLN A 198 -66.98 30.13 30.06
C GLN A 198 -67.49 31.57 30.24
N LEU A 199 -66.90 32.54 29.53
CA LEU A 199 -67.37 33.93 29.51
C LEU A 199 -68.78 34.07 28.91
N GLN A 200 -69.17 33.15 28.03
CA GLN A 200 -70.48 33.09 27.39
C GLN A 200 -71.53 32.30 28.20
N ARG A 201 -71.15 31.70 29.34
CA ARG A 201 -72.12 30.99 30.18
C ARG A 201 -73.16 31.97 30.72
N ALA A 202 -74.41 31.53 30.72
CA ALA A 202 -75.55 32.35 31.13
C ALA A 202 -75.43 32.91 32.55
N ASP A 203 -74.80 32.16 33.47
CA ASP A 203 -74.54 32.57 34.84
C ASP A 203 -73.48 33.68 34.93
N VAL A 204 -72.37 33.56 34.19
CA VAL A 204 -71.32 34.59 34.10
C VAL A 204 -71.85 35.88 33.46
N CYS A 205 -72.61 35.77 32.36
CA CYS A 205 -73.29 36.90 31.73
C CYS A 205 -74.25 37.61 32.69
N ARG A 206 -74.97 36.85 33.53
CA ARG A 206 -75.88 37.42 34.53
C ARG A 206 -75.15 38.21 35.61
N VAL A 207 -73.98 37.75 36.06
CA VAL A 207 -73.11 38.50 36.97
C VAL A 207 -72.66 39.82 36.34
N VAL A 208 -72.27 39.79 35.07
CA VAL A 208 -71.89 40.99 34.29
C VAL A 208 -73.06 41.99 34.25
N CYS A 209 -74.28 41.55 33.90
CA CYS A 209 -75.45 42.43 33.85
C CYS A 209 -75.80 43.06 35.21
N VAL A 210 -75.63 42.32 36.31
CA VAL A 210 -75.86 42.85 37.67
C VAL A 210 -74.85 43.93 38.03
N LEU A 211 -73.56 43.69 37.76
CA LEU A 211 -72.49 44.64 38.03
C LEU A 211 -72.53 45.88 37.12
N GLU A 212 -73.06 45.72 35.90
CA GLU A 212 -73.32 46.82 34.97
C GLU A 212 -74.46 47.71 35.47
N ALA A 213 -75.58 47.10 35.88
CA ALA A 213 -76.71 47.81 36.47
C ALA A 213 -76.37 48.51 37.79
N SER A 214 -75.41 47.96 38.57
CA SER A 214 -74.91 48.59 39.80
C SER A 214 -73.76 49.58 39.59
N LYS A 215 -73.30 49.80 38.34
CA LYS A 215 -72.18 50.69 37.98
C LYS A 215 -70.87 50.37 38.71
N SER A 216 -70.49 49.09 38.80
CA SER A 216 -69.24 48.66 39.46
C SER A 216 -67.98 49.16 38.74
N SER A 217 -66.97 49.61 39.50
CA SER A 217 -65.68 50.06 38.96
C SER A 217 -64.76 48.91 38.51
N TYR A 218 -65.00 47.68 38.97
CA TYR A 218 -64.17 46.51 38.63
C TYR A 218 -64.55 45.87 37.29
N LEU A 219 -65.75 46.15 36.78
CA LEU A 219 -66.29 45.52 35.57
C LEU A 219 -65.52 45.92 34.30
N ALA A 220 -65.10 47.19 34.18
CA ALA A 220 -64.42 47.69 32.98
C ALA A 220 -63.12 46.92 32.67
N ARG A 221 -62.35 46.58 33.72
CA ARG A 221 -61.10 45.82 33.59
C ARG A 221 -61.35 44.38 33.16
N PHE A 222 -62.40 43.75 33.70
CA PHE A 222 -62.83 42.41 33.31
C PHE A 222 -63.27 42.36 31.84
N LEU A 223 -64.13 43.28 31.41
CA LEU A 223 -64.61 43.36 30.03
C LEU A 223 -63.48 43.62 29.03
N SER A 224 -62.49 44.43 29.40
CA SER A 224 -61.28 44.64 28.58
C SER A 224 -60.49 43.34 28.39
N LEU A 225 -60.29 42.56 29.46
CA LEU A 225 -59.61 41.26 29.37
C LEU A 225 -60.44 40.22 28.61
N ALA A 226 -61.76 40.21 28.77
CA ALA A 226 -62.67 39.35 28.02
C ALA A 226 -62.59 39.63 26.51
N ARG A 227 -62.51 40.90 26.10
CA ARG A 227 -62.29 41.28 24.70
C ARG A 227 -60.93 40.78 24.18
N ARG A 228 -59.85 40.94 24.96
CA ARG A 228 -58.52 40.39 24.61
C ARG A 228 -58.53 38.87 24.49
N ILE A 229 -59.28 38.15 25.32
CA ILE A 229 -59.46 36.70 25.18
C ILE A 229 -60.14 36.35 23.85
N HIS A 230 -61.17 37.11 23.46
CA HIS A 230 -61.84 36.91 22.17
C HIS A 230 -60.87 37.13 20.99
N GLU A 231 -60.15 38.26 20.99
CA GLU A 231 -59.14 38.59 19.96
C GLU A 231 -58.03 37.52 19.89
N ASN A 232 -57.42 37.17 21.03
CA ASN A 232 -56.39 36.14 21.11
C ASN A 232 -56.92 34.75 20.70
N SER A 233 -58.20 34.45 20.94
CA SER A 233 -58.82 33.20 20.52
C SER A 233 -59.00 33.13 19.00
N VAL A 234 -59.33 34.24 18.35
CA VAL A 234 -59.40 34.32 16.87
C VAL A 234 -58.01 34.12 16.27
N GLU A 235 -57.00 34.79 16.82
CA GLU A 235 -55.59 34.61 16.44
C GLU A 235 -55.14 33.14 16.60
N ALA A 236 -55.32 32.56 17.78
CA ALA A 236 -54.91 31.19 18.05
C ALA A 236 -55.62 30.18 17.14
N ASN A 237 -56.89 30.43 16.81
CA ASN A 237 -57.63 29.60 15.86
C ASN A 237 -57.06 29.67 14.44
N ASP A 238 -56.74 30.87 13.93
CA ASP A 238 -56.11 31.05 12.62
C ASP A 238 -54.74 30.37 12.57
N ASN A 239 -53.89 30.62 13.57
CA ASN A 239 -52.55 30.04 13.66
C ASN A 239 -52.60 28.51 13.65
N VAL A 240 -53.48 27.89 14.43
CA VAL A 240 -53.63 26.43 14.45
C VAL A 240 -54.09 25.89 13.09
N ASN A 241 -55.00 26.57 12.38
CA ASN A 241 -55.48 26.11 11.08
C ASN A 241 -54.36 26.09 10.03
N PHE A 242 -53.45 27.07 10.06
CA PHE A 242 -52.31 27.14 9.15
C PHE A 242 -51.16 26.21 9.57
N LEU A 243 -50.78 26.22 10.84
CA LEU A 243 -49.65 25.44 11.36
C LEU A 243 -49.92 23.93 11.35
N LYS A 244 -51.18 23.48 11.47
CA LYS A 244 -51.53 22.06 11.35
C LYS A 244 -51.14 21.44 10.01
N ASN A 245 -51.05 22.25 8.95
CA ASN A 245 -50.60 21.79 7.63
C ASN A 245 -49.13 21.32 7.63
N LEU A 246 -48.33 21.77 8.60
CA LEU A 246 -46.92 21.38 8.73
C LEU A 246 -46.73 20.08 9.53
N VAL A 247 -47.72 19.62 10.28
CA VAL A 247 -47.58 18.49 11.23
C VAL A 247 -47.05 17.24 10.55
N THR A 248 -47.60 16.89 9.39
CA THR A 248 -47.19 15.69 8.66
C THR A 248 -45.73 15.80 8.22
N SER A 249 -45.36 16.88 7.53
CA SER A 249 -43.99 17.09 7.05
C SER A 249 -42.98 17.18 8.21
N CYS A 250 -43.35 17.82 9.33
CA CYS A 250 -42.51 17.91 10.53
C CYS A 250 -42.34 16.55 11.25
N LYS A 251 -43.36 15.69 11.29
CA LYS A 251 -43.24 14.32 11.84
C LYS A 251 -42.33 13.44 10.97
N ILE A 252 -42.44 13.57 9.64
CA ILE A 252 -41.55 12.87 8.72
C ILE A 252 -40.12 13.38 8.92
N LEU A 253 -39.91 14.70 9.05
CA LEU A 253 -38.59 15.27 9.32
C LEU A 253 -37.99 14.74 10.64
N ALA A 254 -38.75 14.73 11.72
CA ALA A 254 -38.30 14.29 13.06
C ALA A 254 -37.87 12.81 13.11
N SER A 255 -38.30 12.00 12.14
CA SER A 255 -37.95 10.58 12.02
C SER A 255 -37.05 10.25 10.83
N ALA A 256 -36.75 11.22 9.96
CA ALA A 256 -35.99 11.00 8.73
C ALA A 256 -34.49 10.81 8.99
N ASP A 257 -33.87 9.96 8.18
CA ASP A 257 -32.42 9.93 8.01
C ASP A 257 -31.95 11.12 7.14
N PRO A 258 -30.71 11.61 7.33
CA PRO A 258 -30.16 12.72 6.55
C PRO A 258 -30.35 12.59 5.03
N ALA A 259 -30.13 11.40 4.47
CA ALA A 259 -30.35 11.14 3.04
C ALA A 259 -31.77 11.50 2.55
N ARG A 260 -32.80 11.32 3.38
CA ARG A 260 -34.21 11.59 3.05
C ARG A 260 -34.65 13.02 3.35
N ILE A 261 -33.94 13.75 4.23
CA ILE A 261 -34.30 15.14 4.60
C ILE A 261 -34.39 16.02 3.36
N CYS A 262 -33.43 15.92 2.45
CA CYS A 262 -33.38 16.69 1.21
C CYS A 262 -34.65 16.61 0.35
N CYS A 263 -35.37 15.47 0.39
CA CYS A 263 -36.62 15.28 -0.35
C CYS A 263 -37.83 15.93 0.32
N ILE A 264 -37.78 16.13 1.64
CA ILE A 264 -38.89 16.68 2.45
C ILE A 264 -38.86 18.22 2.44
N LEU A 265 -37.66 18.81 2.41
CA LEU A 265 -37.47 20.26 2.51
C LEU A 265 -38.27 21.10 1.48
N PRO A 266 -38.40 20.72 0.20
CA PRO A 266 -39.15 21.51 -0.78
C PRO A 266 -40.64 21.62 -0.44
N GLU A 267 -41.27 20.51 -0.05
CA GLU A 267 -42.69 20.47 0.33
C GLU A 267 -42.93 21.27 1.61
N LEU A 268 -42.07 21.06 2.63
CA LEU A 268 -42.13 21.78 3.89
C LEU A 268 -42.03 23.29 3.67
N LEU A 269 -41.08 23.74 2.85
CA LEU A 269 -40.90 25.16 2.54
C LEU A 269 -42.04 25.73 1.69
N GLY A 270 -42.65 24.90 0.83
CA GLY A 270 -43.88 25.24 0.10
C GLY A 270 -45.05 25.55 1.04
N HIS A 271 -45.26 24.72 2.06
CA HIS A 271 -46.26 24.99 3.10
C HIS A 271 -45.95 26.25 3.91
N ILE A 272 -44.68 26.49 4.27
CA ILE A 272 -44.25 27.71 4.96
C ILE A 272 -44.51 28.96 4.10
N ARG A 273 -44.23 28.91 2.79
CA ARG A 273 -44.57 29.98 1.85
C ARG A 273 -46.07 30.22 1.80
N MET A 274 -46.89 29.17 1.75
CA MET A 274 -48.35 29.28 1.77
C MET A 274 -48.84 29.97 3.05
N ILE A 275 -48.29 29.60 4.21
CA ILE A 275 -48.63 30.21 5.49
C ILE A 275 -48.31 31.71 5.48
N TRP A 276 -47.13 32.10 4.99
CA TRP A 276 -46.74 33.51 4.86
C TRP A 276 -47.72 34.33 4.01
N THR A 277 -48.21 33.75 2.91
CA THR A 277 -49.09 34.45 1.96
C THR A 277 -50.55 34.50 2.43
N LEU A 278 -51.04 33.49 3.15
CA LEU A 278 -52.47 33.32 3.44
C LEU A 278 -52.87 33.56 4.90
N SER A 279 -51.95 33.42 5.87
CA SER A 279 -52.29 33.57 7.29
C SER A 279 -52.55 35.03 7.67
N GLY A 280 -53.47 35.25 8.62
CA GLY A 280 -53.71 36.57 9.20
C GLY A 280 -52.66 36.99 10.23
N TYR A 281 -52.00 36.01 10.87
CA TYR A 281 -51.18 36.20 12.07
C TYR A 281 -49.78 35.52 12.03
N TYR A 282 -49.46 34.83 10.92
CA TYR A 282 -48.13 34.30 10.55
C TYR A 282 -47.66 34.86 9.19
N ASN A 283 -47.76 36.19 9.03
CA ASN A 283 -47.43 36.90 7.79
C ASN A 283 -46.48 38.08 8.06
N ASN A 284 -46.40 39.00 7.10
CA ASN A 284 -45.59 40.22 7.18
C ASN A 284 -45.87 41.13 8.39
N LYS A 285 -47.02 41.03 9.05
CA LYS A 285 -47.32 41.79 10.28
C LYS A 285 -46.53 41.28 11.49
N TYR A 286 -46.10 40.02 11.47
CA TYR A 286 -45.37 39.37 12.57
C TYR A 286 -44.19 38.51 12.05
N PRO A 287 -43.19 39.13 11.39
CA PRO A 287 -42.14 38.40 10.68
C PRO A 287 -41.29 37.49 11.59
N GLU A 288 -41.11 37.88 12.86
CA GLU A 288 -40.33 37.11 13.83
C GLU A 288 -40.91 35.72 14.14
N ARG A 289 -42.24 35.53 13.99
CA ARG A 289 -42.86 34.21 14.21
C ARG A 289 -42.41 33.20 13.17
N LEU A 290 -42.39 33.60 11.89
CA LEU A 290 -41.93 32.72 10.83
C LEU A 290 -40.41 32.54 10.87
N ALA A 291 -39.65 33.60 11.20
CA ALA A 291 -38.21 33.49 11.39
C ALA A 291 -37.84 32.54 12.55
N SER A 292 -38.58 32.58 13.65
CA SER A 292 -38.48 31.62 14.75
C SER A 292 -38.76 30.19 14.29
N LEU A 293 -39.85 29.97 13.55
CA LEU A 293 -40.18 28.64 13.02
C LEU A 293 -39.07 28.09 12.10
N LEU A 294 -38.50 28.94 11.23
CA LEU A 294 -37.38 28.58 10.36
C LEU A 294 -36.11 28.20 11.17
N ARG A 295 -35.86 28.89 12.30
CA ARG A 295 -34.78 28.51 13.24
C ARG A 295 -35.03 27.13 13.84
N LYS A 296 -36.24 26.85 14.31
CA LYS A 296 -36.60 25.54 14.90
C LYS A 296 -36.50 24.39 13.88
N ILE A 297 -36.88 24.62 12.63
CA ILE A 297 -36.69 23.65 11.55
C ILE A 297 -35.20 23.42 11.30
N SER A 298 -34.38 24.49 11.30
CA SER A 298 -32.92 24.37 11.18
C SER A 298 -32.32 23.54 12.31
N HIS A 299 -32.79 23.73 13.55
CA HIS A 299 -32.40 22.92 14.70
C HIS A 299 -32.79 21.45 14.56
N GLU A 300 -34.00 21.17 14.09
CA GLU A 300 -34.44 19.80 13.83
C GLU A 300 -33.55 19.10 12.79
N ILE A 301 -33.22 19.78 11.68
CA ILE A 301 -32.30 19.26 10.66
C ILE A 301 -30.94 18.92 11.27
N ILE A 302 -30.37 19.84 12.07
CA ILE A 302 -29.07 19.61 12.75
C ILE A 302 -29.18 18.43 13.72
N SER A 303 -30.26 18.35 14.49
CA SER A 303 -30.51 17.26 15.44
C SER A 303 -30.51 15.90 14.74
N ARG A 304 -31.26 15.76 13.64
CA ARG A 304 -31.31 14.54 12.83
C ARG A 304 -29.98 14.18 12.18
N CYS A 305 -29.19 15.18 11.77
CA CYS A 305 -27.85 14.94 11.25
C CYS A 305 -26.88 14.45 12.34
N ARG A 306 -26.97 15.02 13.56
CA ARG A 306 -26.13 14.63 14.70
C ARG A 306 -26.35 13.19 15.15
N THR A 307 -27.58 12.69 15.13
CA THR A 307 -27.85 11.29 15.53
C THR A 307 -27.23 10.28 14.57
N ARG A 308 -27.02 10.65 13.30
CA ARG A 308 -26.43 9.78 12.28
C ARG A 308 -24.89 9.82 12.25
N VAL A 309 -24.29 10.92 12.70
CA VAL A 309 -22.83 11.12 12.73
C VAL A 309 -22.26 10.59 14.04
N SER A 310 -21.56 9.46 13.96
CA SER A 310 -20.85 8.87 15.10
C SER A 310 -19.41 9.39 15.17
N LEU A 311 -19.11 10.20 16.19
CA LEU A 311 -17.74 10.67 16.46
C LEU A 311 -16.81 9.51 16.81
N SER A 312 -17.33 8.48 17.49
CA SER A 312 -16.56 7.29 17.81
C SER A 312 -16.07 6.57 16.56
N ASP A 313 -16.93 6.48 15.53
CA ASP A 313 -16.59 5.86 14.25
C ASP A 313 -15.65 6.71 13.38
N ILE A 314 -15.47 8.00 13.70
CA ILE A 314 -14.54 8.90 13.00
C ILE A 314 -13.16 8.87 13.65
N LEU A 315 -13.11 8.84 14.98
CA LEU A 315 -11.88 8.98 15.75
C LEU A 315 -11.22 7.63 16.10
N TYR A 316 -12.01 6.59 16.39
CA TYR A 316 -11.52 5.30 16.90
C TYR A 316 -11.64 4.13 15.93
N ALA A 317 -12.28 4.30 14.77
CA ALA A 317 -12.69 3.16 13.95
C ALA A 317 -11.61 2.46 13.13
N ASP A 318 -11.85 1.16 12.92
CA ASP A 318 -11.36 0.41 11.76
C ASP A 318 -11.90 0.98 10.44
N SER A 319 -11.12 0.84 9.37
CA SER A 319 -11.33 1.43 8.03
C SER A 319 -12.75 1.33 7.43
N ILE A 320 -13.59 0.38 7.87
CA ILE A 320 -14.93 0.14 7.32
C ILE A 320 -15.89 1.23 7.79
N ASN A 321 -15.86 1.60 9.08
CA ASN A 321 -16.81 2.57 9.62
C ASN A 321 -16.47 3.99 9.15
N ILE A 322 -15.21 4.29 8.85
CA ILE A 322 -14.79 5.61 8.32
C ILE A 322 -15.53 5.94 7.02
N LYS A 323 -15.61 5.01 6.06
CA LYS A 323 -16.33 5.26 4.80
C LYS A 323 -17.82 5.54 5.01
N ALA A 324 -18.46 4.80 5.91
CA ALA A 324 -19.86 5.03 6.27
C ALA A 324 -20.05 6.39 6.96
N SER A 325 -19.13 6.79 7.83
CA SER A 325 -19.10 8.11 8.47
C SER A 325 -18.92 9.24 7.45
N MET A 326 -18.05 9.07 6.45
CA MET A 326 -17.89 10.04 5.37
C MET A 326 -19.18 10.25 4.57
N VAL A 327 -19.94 9.18 4.31
CA VAL A 327 -21.26 9.27 3.64
C VAL A 327 -22.22 10.07 4.51
N ALA A 328 -22.35 9.73 5.79
CA ALA A 328 -23.21 10.46 6.73
C ALA A 328 -22.86 11.95 6.84
N LEU A 329 -21.56 12.29 6.88
CA LEU A 329 -21.08 13.68 6.89
C LEU A 329 -21.46 14.41 5.58
N LYS A 330 -21.28 13.78 4.42
CA LYS A 330 -21.66 14.36 3.11
C LYS A 330 -23.17 14.59 3.00
N GLU A 331 -23.97 13.63 3.42
CA GLU A 331 -25.44 13.78 3.47
C GLU A 331 -25.85 14.92 4.42
N SER A 332 -25.21 15.02 5.58
CA SER A 332 -25.47 16.09 6.56
C SER A 332 -25.11 17.48 6.01
N ILE A 333 -23.97 17.60 5.31
CA ILE A 333 -23.56 18.82 4.61
C ILE A 333 -24.61 19.18 3.54
N GLN A 334 -25.05 18.21 2.76
CA GLN A 334 -26.05 18.41 1.71
C GLN A 334 -27.37 18.92 2.28
N CYS A 335 -27.83 18.39 3.42
CA CYS A 335 -29.05 18.85 4.09
C CYS A 335 -28.99 20.34 4.43
N GLY A 336 -27.92 20.79 5.09
CA GLY A 336 -27.75 22.18 5.50
C GLY A 336 -27.63 23.14 4.30
N VAL A 337 -26.83 22.77 3.30
CA VAL A 337 -26.64 23.57 2.07
C VAL A 337 -27.94 23.66 1.27
N LEU A 338 -28.66 22.55 1.09
CA LEU A 338 -29.91 22.53 0.35
C LEU A 338 -31.00 23.32 1.07
N TRP A 339 -31.11 23.21 2.39
CA TRP A 339 -32.06 23.99 3.18
C TRP A 339 -31.90 25.49 2.96
N LYS A 340 -30.67 25.99 3.07
CA LYS A 340 -30.34 27.41 2.83
C LYS A 340 -30.58 27.81 1.36
N CYS A 341 -30.24 26.94 0.40
CA CYS A 341 -30.49 27.18 -1.02
C CYS A 341 -32.00 27.30 -1.32
N LEU A 342 -32.81 26.38 -0.80
CA LEU A 342 -34.26 26.38 -0.98
C LEU A 342 -34.90 27.62 -0.36
N TYR A 343 -34.42 28.08 0.80
CA TYR A 343 -34.83 29.34 1.42
C TYR A 343 -34.63 30.52 0.48
N TYR A 344 -33.40 30.74 -0.03
CA TYR A 344 -33.12 31.87 -0.93
C TYR A 344 -33.89 31.77 -2.24
N ARG A 345 -34.06 30.56 -2.78
CA ARG A 345 -34.89 30.32 -3.97
C ARG A 345 -36.34 30.73 -3.73
N THR A 346 -36.90 30.38 -2.57
CA THR A 346 -38.26 30.72 -2.18
C THR A 346 -38.41 32.23 -1.95
N ALA A 347 -37.48 32.86 -1.25
CA ALA A 347 -37.47 34.31 -1.05
C ALA A 347 -37.40 35.07 -2.39
N ALA A 348 -36.56 34.62 -3.32
CA ALA A 348 -36.48 35.18 -4.67
C ALA A 348 -37.79 34.99 -5.46
N ALA A 349 -38.42 33.81 -5.36
CA ALA A 349 -39.69 33.54 -6.02
C ALA A 349 -40.84 34.41 -5.47
N ILE A 350 -40.87 34.69 -4.17
CA ILE A 350 -41.84 35.61 -3.56
C ILE A 350 -41.63 37.03 -4.08
N ARG A 351 -40.37 37.50 -4.12
CA ARG A 351 -40.04 38.83 -4.63
C ARG A 351 -40.43 39.00 -6.11
N LEU A 352 -40.26 37.96 -6.93
CA LEU A 352 -40.70 37.95 -8.32
C LEU A 352 -42.23 37.92 -8.47
N ALA A 353 -42.94 37.24 -7.57
CA ALA A 353 -44.40 37.18 -7.59
C ALA A 353 -45.06 38.51 -7.18
N TYR A 354 -44.39 39.31 -6.33
CA TYR A 354 -44.92 40.56 -5.78
C TYR A 354 -43.95 41.75 -5.98
N PRO A 355 -43.58 42.13 -7.21
CA PRO A 355 -42.56 43.16 -7.45
C PRO A 355 -42.92 44.54 -6.90
N SER A 356 -44.21 44.88 -6.84
CA SER A 356 -44.71 46.18 -6.38
C SER A 356 -45.05 46.24 -4.88
N SER A 357 -44.92 45.13 -4.15
CA SER A 357 -45.32 45.00 -2.74
C SER A 357 -44.16 44.49 -1.88
N PRO A 358 -43.18 45.35 -1.53
CA PRO A 358 -42.02 44.97 -0.72
C PRO A 358 -42.40 44.48 0.68
N GLU A 359 -43.54 44.92 1.21
CA GLU A 359 -44.11 44.47 2.48
C GLU A 359 -44.48 42.98 2.49
N LEU A 360 -44.63 42.33 1.33
CA LEU A 360 -44.92 40.89 1.23
C LEU A 360 -43.65 40.05 1.05
N HIS A 361 -42.48 40.67 0.91
CA HIS A 361 -41.22 39.97 0.71
C HIS A 361 -40.69 39.36 2.01
N TRP A 362 -39.89 38.31 1.90
CA TRP A 362 -39.14 37.77 3.04
C TRP A 362 -37.95 38.69 3.33
N THR A 363 -38.05 39.46 4.42
CA THR A 363 -37.02 40.39 4.91
C THR A 363 -36.33 39.89 6.17
N PHE A 364 -36.39 38.58 6.45
CA PHE A 364 -35.77 37.99 7.63
C PHE A 364 -34.24 38.13 7.60
N ASP A 365 -33.62 38.29 8.77
CA ASP A 365 -32.17 38.17 8.88
C ASP A 365 -31.77 36.70 8.71
N ALA A 366 -31.33 36.36 7.48
CA ALA A 366 -30.85 35.03 7.15
C ALA A 366 -29.67 34.59 8.04
N THR A 367 -28.88 35.54 8.56
CA THR A 367 -27.75 35.24 9.47
C THR A 367 -28.27 34.62 10.76
N SER A 368 -29.27 35.22 11.39
CA SER A 368 -29.93 34.67 12.59
C SER A 368 -30.53 33.28 12.38
N ILE A 369 -31.01 32.97 11.17
CA ILE A 369 -31.63 31.68 10.85
C ILE A 369 -30.58 30.59 10.62
N PHE A 370 -29.53 30.91 9.86
CA PHE A 370 -28.59 29.92 9.34
C PHE A 370 -27.25 29.86 10.05
N ALA A 371 -26.89 30.79 10.95
CA ALA A 371 -25.58 30.79 11.61
C ALA A 371 -25.20 29.44 12.25
N GLN A 372 -26.15 28.80 12.95
CA GLN A 372 -25.94 27.48 13.55
C GLN A 372 -25.83 26.36 12.50
N THR A 373 -26.60 26.44 11.42
CA THR A 373 -26.53 25.50 10.28
C THR A 373 -25.21 25.61 9.55
N ASP A 374 -24.74 26.83 9.27
CA ASP A 374 -23.48 27.09 8.60
C ASP A 374 -22.31 26.61 9.45
N ALA A 375 -22.34 26.88 10.77
CA ALA A 375 -21.35 26.35 11.71
C ALA A 375 -21.35 24.81 11.75
N PHE A 376 -22.52 24.17 11.75
CA PHE A 376 -22.63 22.70 11.72
C PHE A 376 -22.08 22.12 10.42
N VAL A 377 -22.44 22.69 9.27
CA VAL A 377 -21.92 22.29 7.96
C VAL A 377 -20.40 22.40 7.93
N GLN A 378 -19.83 23.47 8.49
CA GLN A 378 -18.39 23.63 8.55
C GLN A 378 -17.73 22.54 9.42
N ARG A 379 -18.28 22.22 10.60
CA ARG A 379 -17.78 21.11 11.43
C ARG A 379 -17.84 19.77 10.73
N CYS A 380 -18.88 19.51 9.95
CA CYS A 380 -18.98 18.29 9.16
C CYS A 380 -17.90 18.22 8.06
N ARG A 381 -17.54 19.36 7.44
CA ARG A 381 -16.41 19.44 6.49
C ARG A 381 -15.07 19.21 7.19
N ASP A 382 -14.89 19.81 8.37
CA ASP A 382 -13.69 19.63 9.18
C ASP A 382 -13.51 18.14 9.57
N LEU A 383 -14.58 17.48 10.02
CA LEU A 383 -14.57 16.04 10.34
C LEU A 383 -14.38 15.15 9.09
N LEU A 384 -14.82 15.60 7.91
CA LEU A 384 -14.54 14.91 6.66
C LEU A 384 -13.03 14.95 6.35
N GLU A 385 -12.38 16.09 6.58
CA GLU A 385 -10.92 16.24 6.45
C GLU A 385 -10.17 15.32 7.44
N VAL A 386 -10.68 15.14 8.67
CA VAL A 386 -10.17 14.14 9.63
C VAL A 386 -10.28 12.72 9.07
N CYS A 387 -11.43 12.34 8.48
CA CYS A 387 -11.61 11.03 7.87
C CYS A 387 -10.64 10.78 6.70
N GLU A 388 -10.41 11.80 5.87
CA GLU A 388 -9.44 11.73 4.77
C GLU A 388 -8.00 11.58 5.28
N GLY A 389 -7.66 12.26 6.38
CA GLY A 389 -6.39 12.07 7.09
C GLY A 389 -6.23 10.64 7.60
N GLN A 390 -7.26 10.09 8.25
CA GLN A 390 -7.25 8.70 8.72
C GLN A 390 -6.98 7.71 7.57
N ILE A 391 -7.66 7.89 6.42
CA ILE A 391 -7.46 7.03 5.24
C ILE A 391 -6.03 7.13 4.66
N GLN A 392 -5.39 8.29 4.74
CA GLN A 392 -4.06 8.52 4.18
C GLN A 392 -2.93 8.06 5.11
N PHE A 393 -3.04 8.36 6.40
CA PHE A 393 -1.93 8.24 7.35
C PHE A 393 -2.05 7.02 8.28
N ARG A 394 -3.28 6.55 8.58
CA ARG A 394 -3.45 5.24 9.23
C ARG A 394 -3.42 4.14 8.19
N ARG A 395 -2.33 3.38 8.19
CA ARG A 395 -2.22 2.19 7.35
C ARG A 395 -3.14 1.09 7.88
N LYS A 396 -3.78 0.38 6.96
CA LYS A 396 -4.35 -0.93 7.26
C LYS A 396 -3.21 -1.88 7.63
N SER A 397 -3.17 -2.33 8.87
CA SER A 397 -2.67 -3.67 9.11
C SER A 397 -3.68 -4.60 8.45
N TYR A 398 -3.33 -5.23 7.33
CA TYR A 398 -4.16 -6.28 6.72
C TYR A 398 -4.14 -7.54 7.59
N THR A 399 -4.61 -7.44 8.83
CA THR A 399 -4.75 -8.60 9.74
C THR A 399 -6.04 -9.39 9.50
N THR A 400 -6.89 -8.99 8.55
CA THR A 400 -8.20 -9.64 8.32
C THR A 400 -8.47 -10.05 6.88
N ALA A 401 -7.44 -10.23 6.05
CA ALA A 401 -7.55 -10.98 4.80
C ALA A 401 -6.15 -11.38 4.29
N GLY A 402 -5.60 -12.48 4.79
CA GLY A 402 -4.63 -13.38 4.11
C GLY A 402 -3.33 -12.84 3.50
N ASP A 403 -3.11 -11.53 3.42
CA ASP A 403 -1.98 -10.90 2.74
C ASP A 403 -1.25 -10.03 3.76
N ASN A 404 -0.39 -10.69 4.53
CA ASN A 404 0.58 -10.08 5.45
C ASN A 404 1.68 -9.29 4.71
N SER A 405 1.44 -8.81 3.49
CA SER A 405 2.32 -7.84 2.87
C SER A 405 1.99 -6.44 3.41
N VAL A 406 2.60 -6.11 4.56
CA VAL A 406 3.25 -4.79 4.61
C VAL A 406 3.99 -4.69 3.29
N SER A 407 3.62 -3.77 2.40
CA SER A 407 4.32 -3.60 1.12
C SER A 407 5.74 -3.21 1.49
N PHE A 408 6.60 -4.20 1.66
CA PHE A 408 7.98 -4.03 2.01
C PHE A 408 8.58 -3.35 0.79
N PHE A 409 8.93 -2.07 0.96
CA PHE A 409 9.82 -1.42 0.03
C PHE A 409 11.08 -2.29 -0.04
N LYS A 410 11.29 -2.91 -1.19
CA LYS A 410 12.50 -3.70 -1.46
C LYS A 410 13.63 -2.73 -1.82
N GLY A 411 14.89 -3.14 -1.63
CA GLY A 411 16.07 -2.33 -1.93
C GLY A 411 16.68 -1.61 -0.71
N LEU A 412 17.82 -0.94 -0.94
CA LEU A 412 18.69 -0.39 0.10
C LEU A 412 17.99 0.65 1.01
N ARG A 413 17.09 1.46 0.45
CA ARG A 413 16.35 2.50 1.18
C ARG A 413 14.97 2.06 1.70
N GLY A 414 14.57 0.81 1.44
CA GLY A 414 13.23 0.34 1.78
C GLY A 414 12.93 0.35 3.29
N GLN A 415 13.93 0.04 4.12
CA GLN A 415 13.80 0.12 5.58
C GLN A 415 13.64 1.56 6.07
N GLU A 416 14.36 2.51 5.48
CA GLU A 416 14.28 3.93 5.83
C GLU A 416 12.90 4.49 5.49
N VAL A 417 12.42 4.22 4.28
CA VAL A 417 11.06 4.60 3.83
C VAL A 417 10.00 3.99 4.76
N THR A 418 10.15 2.72 5.13
CA THR A 418 9.22 2.05 6.06
C THR A 418 9.25 2.71 7.44
N LYS A 419 10.42 3.02 8.00
CA LYS A 419 10.57 3.74 9.28
C LYS A 419 9.94 5.12 9.24
N SER A 420 10.18 5.89 8.16
CA SER A 420 9.58 7.21 7.96
C SER A 420 8.06 7.16 7.91
N LEU A 421 7.49 6.14 7.26
CA LEU A 421 6.03 5.97 7.20
C LEU A 421 5.42 5.61 8.56
N VAL A 422 6.10 4.77 9.35
CA VAL A 422 5.69 4.48 10.73
C VAL A 422 5.78 5.75 11.59
N ALA A 423 6.83 6.57 11.41
CA ALA A 423 6.96 7.82 12.13
C ALA A 423 5.83 8.82 11.78
N ILE A 424 5.48 8.96 10.50
CA ILE A 424 4.35 9.79 10.04
C ILE A 424 3.04 9.27 10.64
N GLN A 425 2.82 7.95 10.62
CA GLN A 425 1.63 7.34 11.20
C GLN A 425 1.53 7.64 12.71
N ASN A 426 2.61 7.43 13.47
CA ASN A 426 2.64 7.71 14.91
C ASN A 426 2.36 9.19 15.23
N GLN A 427 2.90 10.12 14.43
CA GLN A 427 2.61 11.54 14.59
C GLN A 427 1.14 11.87 14.32
N PHE A 428 0.55 11.27 13.29
CA PHE A 428 -0.89 11.41 13.01
C PHE A 428 -1.74 10.81 14.14
N ASP A 429 -1.37 9.64 14.66
CA ASP A 429 -2.05 8.98 15.78
C ASP A 429 -2.04 9.84 17.05
N ASN A 430 -0.96 10.58 17.32
CA ASN A 430 -0.91 11.55 18.40
C ASN A 430 -1.90 12.70 18.20
N GLN A 431 -2.07 13.18 16.96
CA GLN A 431 -3.06 14.23 16.66
C GLN A 431 -4.50 13.73 16.83
N ILE A 432 -4.78 12.49 16.40
CA ILE A 432 -6.08 11.86 16.64
C ILE A 432 -6.35 11.68 18.13
N SER A 433 -5.35 11.22 18.89
CA SER A 433 -5.47 11.07 20.35
C SER A 433 -5.80 12.41 21.03
N ARG A 434 -5.19 13.51 20.59
CA ARG A 434 -5.56 14.85 21.07
C ARG A 434 -7.03 15.19 20.82
N LEU A 435 -7.56 14.86 19.65
CA LEU A 435 -8.98 15.08 19.33
C LEU A 435 -9.91 14.17 20.15
N CYS A 436 -9.46 12.95 20.45
CA CYS A 436 -10.16 12.01 21.33
C CYS A 436 -10.28 12.51 22.78
N ASP A 437 -9.25 13.20 23.27
CA ASP A 437 -9.17 13.69 24.66
C ASP A 437 -9.96 14.99 24.91
N LEU A 438 -10.63 15.53 23.89
CA LEU A 438 -11.46 16.73 24.02
C LEU A 438 -12.67 16.47 24.93
N LYS A 439 -12.81 17.30 25.98
CA LYS A 439 -13.85 17.13 27.02
C LYS A 439 -15.22 17.69 26.65
N TYR A 440 -15.37 18.28 25.46
CA TYR A 440 -16.59 18.92 25.00
C TYR A 440 -17.16 18.23 23.77
N GLN A 441 -18.45 18.43 23.49
CA GLN A 441 -19.10 17.83 22.33
C GLN A 441 -18.70 18.53 21.03
N ILE A 442 -17.90 17.85 20.20
CA ILE A 442 -17.38 18.39 18.92
C ILE A 442 -18.49 18.85 17.98
N LEU A 443 -19.68 18.24 17.98
CA LEU A 443 -20.79 18.63 17.10
C LEU A 443 -21.65 19.77 17.66
N ASP A 444 -21.40 20.25 18.88
CA ASP A 444 -22.17 21.35 19.49
C ASP A 444 -21.69 22.72 18.99
N VAL A 445 -22.42 23.27 18.00
CA VAL A 445 -22.12 24.54 17.32
C VAL A 445 -22.11 25.77 18.23
N ARG A 446 -22.67 25.68 19.43
CA ARG A 446 -22.68 26.78 20.41
C ARG A 446 -21.30 27.01 21.05
N LEU A 447 -20.42 26.01 21.01
CA LEU A 447 -19.08 26.06 21.60
C LEU A 447 -18.04 26.48 20.56
N SER A 448 -17.40 27.64 20.69
CA SER A 448 -16.43 28.13 19.68
C SER A 448 -15.08 27.39 19.63
N HIS A 449 -14.74 26.60 20.66
CA HIS A 449 -13.41 25.98 20.83
C HIS A 449 -12.95 25.09 19.67
N TRP A 450 -13.87 24.40 18.98
CA TRP A 450 -13.54 23.48 17.87
C TRP A 450 -12.69 24.10 16.77
N HIS A 451 -12.92 25.39 16.47
CA HIS A 451 -12.20 26.04 15.38
C HIS A 451 -10.68 26.08 15.63
N GLU A 452 -10.27 26.36 16.87
CA GLU A 452 -8.86 26.40 17.26
C GLU A 452 -8.24 25.00 17.25
N ASP A 453 -8.90 24.04 17.91
CA ASP A 453 -8.43 22.65 18.00
C ASP A 453 -8.28 21.99 16.61
N PHE A 454 -9.22 22.26 15.71
CA PHE A 454 -9.18 21.80 14.33
C PHE A 454 -8.09 22.51 13.51
N ASN A 455 -7.88 23.81 13.71
CA ASN A 455 -6.81 24.53 13.00
C ASN A 455 -5.42 23.97 13.36
N ILE A 456 -5.19 23.62 14.63
CA ILE A 456 -3.96 22.94 15.06
C ILE A 456 -3.84 21.57 14.37
N PHE A 457 -4.92 20.78 14.33
CA PHE A 457 -4.94 19.48 13.62
C PHE A 457 -4.62 19.67 12.13
N LYS A 458 -5.27 20.62 11.48
CA LYS A 458 -5.13 20.92 10.05
C LYS A 458 -3.71 21.32 9.68
N ASN A 459 -3.06 22.17 10.48
CA ASN A 459 -1.67 22.54 10.26
C ASN A 459 -0.74 21.34 10.41
N SER A 460 -0.94 20.51 11.45
CA SER A 460 -0.16 19.27 11.60
C SER A 460 -0.38 18.30 10.44
N VAL A 461 -1.59 18.19 9.89
CA VAL A 461 -1.86 17.37 8.69
C VAL A 461 -1.11 17.90 7.47
N LYS A 462 -1.03 19.22 7.27
CA LYS A 462 -0.23 19.81 6.18
C LYS A 462 1.25 19.48 6.34
N ASP A 463 1.78 19.56 7.56
CA ASP A 463 3.18 19.18 7.84
C ASP A 463 3.41 17.69 7.54
N LEU A 464 2.46 16.83 7.89
CA LEU A 464 2.49 15.40 7.57
C LEU A 464 2.43 15.13 6.06
N GLU A 465 1.62 15.90 5.31
CA GLU A 465 1.61 15.83 3.85
C GLU A 465 2.98 16.19 3.26
N VAL A 466 3.61 17.27 3.74
CA VAL A 466 4.95 17.68 3.29
C VAL A 466 6.01 16.63 3.64
N MET A 467 5.96 16.05 4.85
CA MET A 467 6.85 14.95 5.22
C MET A 467 6.65 13.73 4.31
N TYR A 468 5.40 13.41 3.96
CA TYR A 468 5.09 12.29 3.07
C TYR A 468 5.60 12.53 1.64
N THR A 469 5.42 13.73 1.08
CA THR A 469 5.92 14.06 -0.27
C THR A 469 7.44 14.14 -0.34
N ASN A 470 8.09 14.67 0.70
CA ASN A 470 9.56 14.66 0.80
C ASN A 470 10.10 13.24 0.88
N MET A 471 9.43 12.37 1.64
CA MET A 471 9.80 10.97 1.74
C MET A 471 9.61 10.22 0.41
N ILE A 472 8.51 10.46 -0.32
CA ILE A 472 8.35 9.95 -1.68
C ILE A 472 9.55 10.40 -2.52
N SER A 473 9.89 11.69 -2.51
CA SER A 473 11.02 12.21 -3.30
C SER A 473 12.36 11.55 -2.95
N ALA A 474 12.67 11.42 -1.65
CA ALA A 474 13.88 10.79 -1.15
C ALA A 474 13.99 9.29 -1.49
N SER A 475 12.85 8.61 -1.70
CA SER A 475 12.82 7.21 -2.12
C SER A 475 13.29 6.99 -3.57
N PHE A 476 13.21 8.01 -4.43
CA PHE A 476 13.70 7.98 -5.81
C PHE A 476 15.16 8.45 -5.93
N GLU A 477 15.68 9.18 -4.94
CA GLU A 477 17.09 9.59 -4.89
C GLU A 477 17.98 8.35 -4.65
N GLY A 478 18.64 7.83 -5.68
CA GLY A 478 19.51 6.64 -5.59
C GLY A 478 18.88 5.34 -6.10
N VAL A 479 17.71 5.42 -6.73
CA VAL A 479 17.21 4.32 -7.56
C VAL A 479 17.96 4.34 -8.89
N ASN A 480 18.76 3.31 -9.15
CA ASN A 480 19.63 3.23 -10.33
C ASN A 480 19.09 2.26 -11.40
N CYS A 481 17.95 1.62 -11.16
CA CYS A 481 17.37 0.69 -12.12
C CYS A 481 15.88 0.93 -12.32
N MET A 482 15.42 0.76 -13.56
CA MET A 482 14.04 1.01 -13.93
C MET A 482 13.05 0.10 -13.18
N ALA A 483 13.44 -1.17 -12.95
CA ALA A 483 12.60 -2.14 -12.24
C ALA A 483 12.29 -1.72 -10.79
N GLU A 484 13.29 -1.24 -10.05
CA GLU A 484 13.08 -0.73 -8.69
C GLU A 484 12.21 0.54 -8.70
N ALA A 485 12.46 1.45 -9.63
CA ALA A 485 11.72 2.71 -9.72
C ALA A 485 10.23 2.49 -10.01
N VAL A 486 9.91 1.57 -10.95
CA VAL A 486 8.54 1.16 -11.24
C VAL A 486 7.89 0.52 -10.01
N GLY A 487 8.60 -0.38 -9.32
CA GLY A 487 8.08 -1.04 -8.12
C GLY A 487 7.76 -0.07 -6.97
N VAL A 488 8.66 0.88 -6.69
CA VAL A 488 8.46 1.91 -5.67
C VAL A 488 7.26 2.81 -6.02
N LEU A 489 7.16 3.23 -7.29
CA LEU A 489 6.08 4.09 -7.75
C LEU A 489 4.70 3.41 -7.64
N GLN A 490 4.60 2.14 -8.01
CA GLN A 490 3.35 1.37 -7.88
C GLN A 490 2.88 1.27 -6.42
N ILE A 491 3.80 1.06 -5.48
CA ILE A 491 3.47 1.03 -4.05
C ILE A 491 2.92 2.41 -3.65
N PHE A 492 3.60 3.51 -3.99
CA PHE A 492 3.13 4.84 -3.63
C PHE A 492 1.80 5.23 -4.28
N GLN A 493 1.54 4.79 -5.50
CA GLN A 493 0.26 5.00 -6.17
C GLN A 493 -0.89 4.30 -5.43
N SER A 494 -0.64 3.11 -4.87
CA SER A 494 -1.63 2.40 -4.04
C SER A 494 -1.87 3.10 -2.68
N LEU A 495 -0.85 3.76 -2.13
CA LEU A 495 -0.88 4.45 -0.83
C LEU A 495 -1.38 5.89 -0.91
N ALA A 496 -1.28 6.55 -2.07
CA ALA A 496 -1.73 7.93 -2.26
C ALA A 496 -3.27 8.01 -2.30
N LYS A 497 -3.85 8.79 -1.38
CA LYS A 497 -5.30 9.00 -1.24
C LYS A 497 -5.68 10.48 -1.27
N ARG A 498 -4.84 11.35 -0.69
CA ARG A 498 -5.01 12.81 -0.68
C ARG A 498 -4.33 13.48 -1.88
N ASP A 499 -4.87 14.60 -2.33
CA ASP A 499 -4.51 15.22 -3.62
C ASP A 499 -3.10 15.82 -3.66
N ALA A 500 -2.56 16.30 -2.53
CA ALA A 500 -1.17 16.75 -2.46
C ALA A 500 -0.18 15.59 -2.71
N ILE A 501 -0.47 14.42 -2.14
CA ILE A 501 0.36 13.23 -2.25
C ILE A 501 0.18 12.58 -3.64
N LYS A 502 -1.06 12.48 -4.14
CA LYS A 502 -1.33 12.01 -5.51
C LYS A 502 -0.57 12.82 -6.56
N ARG A 503 -0.62 14.15 -6.48
CA ARG A 503 0.14 15.03 -7.39
C ARG A 503 1.66 14.79 -7.31
N CYS A 504 2.20 14.49 -6.13
CA CYS A 504 3.61 14.14 -5.99
C CYS A 504 3.93 12.81 -6.70
N VAL A 505 3.08 11.79 -6.55
CA VAL A 505 3.25 10.50 -7.24
C VAL A 505 3.10 10.65 -8.75
N GLU A 506 2.11 11.43 -9.21
CA GLU A 506 1.91 11.76 -10.63
C GLU A 506 3.14 12.47 -11.23
N LYS A 507 3.74 13.42 -10.49
CA LYS A 507 5.00 14.03 -10.92
C LYS A 507 6.12 13.00 -11.04
N LYS A 508 6.24 12.08 -10.07
CA LYS A 508 7.24 11.00 -10.13
C LYS A 508 7.00 10.01 -11.28
N ASN A 509 5.76 9.82 -11.69
CA ASN A 509 5.44 9.10 -12.91
C ASN A 509 6.01 9.80 -14.15
N SER A 510 5.81 11.11 -14.31
CA SER A 510 6.42 11.87 -15.41
C SER A 510 7.95 11.84 -15.36
N ASP A 511 8.56 12.05 -14.18
CA ASP A 511 10.02 11.98 -14.00
C ASP A 511 10.59 10.62 -14.47
N LEU A 512 9.85 9.53 -14.27
CA LEU A 512 10.25 8.17 -14.66
C LEU A 512 10.29 7.98 -16.18
N TYR A 513 9.30 8.52 -16.89
CA TYR A 513 9.29 8.47 -18.36
C TYR A 513 10.40 9.34 -18.97
N LEU A 514 10.72 10.48 -18.35
CA LEU A 514 11.86 11.31 -18.76
C LEU A 514 13.19 10.56 -18.57
N LEU A 515 13.33 9.82 -17.47
CA LEU A 515 14.51 8.97 -17.25
C LEU A 515 14.61 7.88 -18.34
N PHE A 516 13.50 7.22 -18.66
CA PHE A 516 13.49 6.22 -19.74
C PHE A 516 13.84 6.83 -21.11
N ILE A 517 13.33 8.02 -21.43
CA ILE A 517 13.70 8.73 -22.68
C ILE A 517 15.22 8.99 -22.71
N HIS A 518 15.79 9.44 -21.60
CA HIS A 518 17.23 9.63 -21.48
C HIS A 518 18.00 8.31 -21.70
N ASP A 519 17.56 7.21 -21.09
CA ASP A 519 18.18 5.89 -21.28
C ASP A 519 18.12 5.43 -22.75
N VAL A 520 16.99 5.65 -23.43
CA VAL A 520 16.83 5.40 -24.88
C VAL A 520 17.83 6.24 -25.69
N GLU A 521 18.02 7.50 -25.33
CA GLU A 521 18.98 8.39 -25.99
C GLU A 521 20.43 7.98 -25.76
N GLU A 522 20.78 7.50 -24.58
CA GLU A 522 22.12 6.96 -24.28
C GLU A 522 22.41 5.71 -25.12
N VAL A 523 21.47 4.76 -25.16
CA VAL A 523 21.60 3.55 -25.98
C VAL A 523 21.67 3.91 -27.46
N ARG A 524 20.87 4.87 -27.92
CA ARG A 524 20.94 5.38 -29.30
C ARG A 524 22.31 5.99 -29.62
N ARG A 525 22.88 6.75 -28.68
CA ARG A 525 24.22 7.35 -28.82
C ARG A 525 25.29 6.27 -28.94
N GLU A 526 25.27 5.28 -28.05
CA GLU A 526 26.20 4.14 -28.09
C GLU A 526 26.08 3.36 -29.41
N PHE A 527 24.85 3.16 -29.87
CA PHE A 527 24.57 2.52 -31.15
C PHE A 527 25.16 3.32 -32.32
N ASP A 528 24.89 4.62 -32.41
CA ASP A 528 25.33 5.45 -33.54
C ASP A 528 26.86 5.63 -33.60
N GLU A 529 27.53 5.70 -32.46
CA GLU A 529 28.99 5.78 -32.37
C GLU A 529 29.67 4.50 -32.86
N ASN A 530 29.11 3.34 -32.49
CA ASN A 530 29.75 2.04 -32.70
C ASN A 530 29.21 1.26 -33.91
N ARG A 531 28.08 1.65 -34.53
CA ARG A 531 27.43 0.87 -35.63
C ARG A 531 28.34 0.52 -36.81
N ARG A 532 29.40 1.32 -37.06
CA ARG A 532 30.37 1.07 -38.13
C ARG A 532 31.40 0.00 -37.78
N ALA A 533 31.77 -0.09 -36.51
CA ALA A 533 32.77 -1.00 -35.97
C ALA A 533 32.35 -1.42 -34.56
N PRO A 534 31.34 -2.29 -34.44
CA PRO A 534 30.81 -2.66 -33.13
C PRO A 534 31.87 -3.40 -32.30
N PRO A 535 31.82 -3.28 -30.97
CA PRO A 535 32.76 -3.95 -30.08
C PRO A 535 32.44 -5.45 -30.02
N LEU A 536 32.99 -6.21 -30.95
CA LEU A 536 32.84 -7.67 -31.03
C LEU A 536 33.90 -8.41 -30.23
N ARG A 537 33.54 -9.55 -29.64
CA ARG A 537 34.50 -10.48 -29.04
C ARG A 537 35.33 -11.18 -30.12
N ASN A 538 36.49 -11.71 -29.75
CA ASN A 538 37.40 -12.36 -30.70
C ASN A 538 36.79 -13.58 -31.43
N ASP A 539 35.78 -14.20 -30.83
CA ASP A 539 35.03 -15.36 -31.33
C ASP A 539 33.75 -14.97 -32.10
N GLU A 540 33.34 -13.70 -32.06
CA GLU A 540 32.13 -13.22 -32.70
C GLU A 540 32.35 -12.89 -34.18
N PRO A 541 31.44 -13.33 -35.07
CA PRO A 541 31.59 -13.10 -36.49
C PRO A 541 31.14 -11.68 -36.85
N ARG A 542 31.63 -11.17 -37.99
CA ARG A 542 31.47 -9.76 -38.37
C ARG A 542 30.00 -9.37 -38.53
N TRP A 543 29.17 -10.16 -39.21
CA TRP A 543 27.81 -9.75 -39.55
C TRP A 543 26.82 -10.14 -38.47
N ALA A 544 26.73 -11.43 -38.13
CA ALA A 544 25.81 -11.91 -37.10
C ALA A 544 26.18 -11.40 -35.70
N GLY A 545 27.48 -11.20 -35.42
CA GLY A 545 27.93 -10.59 -34.16
C GLY A 545 27.54 -9.12 -34.06
N SER A 546 27.64 -8.36 -35.16
CA SER A 546 27.17 -6.97 -35.22
C SER A 546 25.66 -6.87 -34.99
N ALA A 547 24.89 -7.76 -35.62
CA ALA A 547 23.45 -7.84 -35.39
C ALA A 547 23.13 -8.18 -33.92
N LEU A 548 23.82 -9.18 -33.35
CA LEU A 548 23.62 -9.61 -31.95
C LEU A 548 23.94 -8.51 -30.95
N TRP A 549 25.01 -7.73 -31.19
CA TRP A 549 25.33 -6.55 -30.38
C TRP A 549 24.20 -5.52 -30.41
N ALA A 550 23.67 -5.21 -31.61
CA ALA A 550 22.57 -4.27 -31.75
C ALA A 550 21.29 -4.78 -31.05
N THR A 551 20.98 -6.08 -31.16
CA THR A 551 19.87 -6.71 -30.44
C THR A 551 20.05 -6.63 -28.93
N ALA A 552 21.26 -6.86 -28.41
CA ALA A 552 21.53 -6.79 -26.98
C ALA A 552 21.29 -5.37 -26.41
N LEU A 553 21.68 -4.33 -27.15
CA LEU A 553 21.37 -2.94 -26.81
C LEU A 553 19.87 -2.68 -26.79
N ALA A 554 19.14 -3.15 -27.82
CA ALA A 554 17.70 -2.99 -27.92
C ALA A 554 16.93 -3.74 -26.80
N GLN A 555 17.36 -4.96 -26.44
CA GLN A 555 16.74 -5.78 -25.40
C GLN A 555 16.72 -5.10 -24.02
N ASN A 556 17.77 -4.33 -23.69
CA ASN A 556 17.80 -3.58 -22.43
C ASN A 556 16.70 -2.52 -22.38
N VAL A 557 16.49 -1.80 -23.49
CA VAL A 557 15.44 -0.79 -23.61
C VAL A 557 14.05 -1.45 -23.66
N GLU A 558 13.91 -2.54 -24.41
CA GLU A 558 12.67 -3.31 -24.50
C GLU A 558 12.24 -3.86 -23.13
N HIS A 559 13.18 -4.37 -22.33
CA HIS A 559 12.89 -4.81 -20.97
C HIS A 559 12.36 -3.65 -20.11
N SER A 560 13.05 -2.51 -20.10
CA SER A 560 12.60 -1.30 -19.37
C SER A 560 11.22 -0.82 -19.84
N TRP A 561 10.97 -0.83 -21.14
CA TRP A 561 9.67 -0.48 -21.72
C TRP A 561 8.56 -1.45 -21.29
N SER A 562 8.84 -2.75 -21.29
CA SER A 562 7.88 -3.78 -20.87
C SER A 562 7.45 -3.61 -19.40
N LEU A 563 8.38 -3.21 -18.52
CA LEU A 563 8.10 -2.92 -17.12
C LEU A 563 7.18 -1.69 -16.96
N LEU A 564 7.42 -0.64 -17.76
CA LEU A 564 6.56 0.55 -17.79
C LEU A 564 5.16 0.22 -18.31
N GLN A 565 5.05 -0.63 -19.34
CA GLN A 565 3.75 -1.06 -19.88
C GLN A 565 2.99 -2.00 -18.93
N ALA A 566 3.69 -2.85 -18.19
CA ALA A 566 3.08 -3.74 -17.21
C ALA A 566 2.54 -3.00 -15.98
N ALA A 567 2.92 -1.72 -15.78
CA ALA A 567 2.51 -0.95 -14.63
C ALA A 567 1.03 -0.54 -14.68
N THR A 568 0.22 -1.21 -13.85
CA THR A 568 -1.26 -1.16 -13.90
C THR A 568 -1.87 0.21 -13.58
N TYR A 569 -1.15 1.07 -12.85
CA TYR A 569 -1.72 2.30 -12.28
C TYR A 569 -1.08 3.59 -12.80
N PHE A 570 -0.28 3.50 -13.88
CA PHE A 570 0.37 4.68 -14.45
C PHE A 570 -0.61 5.45 -15.32
N MET A 571 -0.69 6.76 -15.08
CA MET A 571 -1.59 7.63 -15.84
C MET A 571 -0.90 8.06 -17.14
N PRO A 572 -1.60 8.10 -18.29
CA PRO A 572 -1.04 8.60 -19.53
C PRO A 572 -0.69 10.09 -19.41
N THR A 573 0.55 10.45 -19.70
CA THR A 573 1.06 11.83 -19.72
C THR A 573 1.61 12.18 -21.11
N SER A 574 1.99 13.44 -21.36
CA SER A 574 2.73 13.82 -22.58
C SER A 574 3.98 12.98 -22.76
N GLU A 575 4.72 12.77 -21.67
CA GLU A 575 5.99 12.06 -21.66
C GLU A 575 5.81 10.58 -22.01
N THR A 576 4.66 9.97 -21.68
CA THR A 576 4.39 8.56 -22.08
C THR A 576 4.36 8.37 -23.59
N LYS A 577 3.80 9.34 -24.33
CA LYS A 577 3.75 9.30 -25.80
C LYS A 577 5.12 9.57 -26.41
N GLU A 578 5.86 10.53 -25.84
CA GLU A 578 7.23 10.83 -26.27
C GLU A 578 8.15 9.62 -26.08
N ALA A 579 8.05 8.94 -24.93
CA ALA A 579 8.76 7.70 -24.64
C ALA A 579 8.40 6.58 -25.63
N GLU A 580 7.12 6.40 -25.96
CA GLU A 580 6.68 5.42 -26.96
C GLU A 580 7.25 5.72 -28.35
N ILE A 581 7.27 6.99 -28.75
CA ILE A 581 7.83 7.42 -30.04
C ILE A 581 9.34 7.17 -30.07
N ALA A 582 10.06 7.56 -29.01
CA ALA A 582 11.51 7.37 -28.90
C ALA A 582 11.88 5.88 -28.92
N TYR A 583 11.14 5.05 -28.17
CA TYR A 583 11.30 3.60 -28.15
C TYR A 583 11.11 2.99 -29.55
N LYS A 584 9.98 3.26 -30.20
CA LYS A 584 9.69 2.74 -31.55
C LYS A 584 10.71 3.20 -32.58
N ALA A 585 11.19 4.44 -32.47
CA ALA A 585 12.22 4.97 -33.37
C ALA A 585 13.56 4.22 -33.21
N LEU A 586 13.99 3.94 -31.98
CA LEU A 586 15.21 3.17 -31.73
C LEU A 586 15.08 1.73 -32.25
N MET A 587 13.97 1.04 -31.92
CA MET A 587 13.73 -0.34 -32.37
C MET A 587 13.74 -0.43 -33.91
N GLY A 588 13.07 0.49 -34.60
CA GLY A 588 13.07 0.53 -36.06
C GLY A 588 14.47 0.71 -36.67
N VAL A 589 15.30 1.58 -36.09
CA VAL A 589 16.69 1.78 -36.55
C VAL A 589 17.54 0.52 -36.34
N VAL A 590 17.36 -0.17 -35.21
CA VAL A 590 18.06 -1.43 -34.92
C VAL A 590 17.62 -2.54 -35.89
N ASP A 591 16.31 -2.67 -36.14
CA ASP A 591 15.77 -3.66 -37.10
C ASP A 591 16.29 -3.43 -38.52
N GLU A 592 16.30 -2.17 -38.98
CA GLU A 592 16.89 -1.80 -40.28
C GLU A 592 18.39 -2.15 -40.36
N TYR A 593 19.13 -1.92 -39.28
CA TYR A 593 20.54 -2.28 -39.21
C TYR A 593 20.77 -3.80 -39.24
N MET A 594 20.00 -4.57 -38.48
CA MET A 594 20.05 -6.03 -38.48
C MET A 594 19.74 -6.60 -39.88
N ALA A 595 18.68 -6.11 -40.52
CA ALA A 595 18.34 -6.47 -41.89
C ALA A 595 19.44 -6.09 -42.88
N GLY A 596 20.11 -4.95 -42.68
CA GLY A 596 21.28 -4.51 -43.44
C GLY A 596 22.48 -5.45 -43.27
N CYS A 597 22.82 -5.84 -42.04
CA CYS A 597 23.87 -6.81 -41.73
C CYS A 597 23.58 -8.16 -42.40
N TYR A 598 22.35 -8.63 -42.30
CA TYR A 598 21.91 -9.87 -42.94
C TYR A 598 22.02 -9.80 -44.46
N LYS A 599 21.52 -8.73 -45.09
CA LYS A 599 21.61 -8.53 -46.54
C LYS A 599 23.06 -8.45 -47.03
N ASN A 600 23.93 -7.78 -46.28
CA ASN A 600 25.36 -7.68 -46.61
C ASN A 600 26.08 -9.02 -46.46
N TRP A 601 25.74 -9.81 -45.45
CA TRP A 601 26.24 -11.18 -45.30
C TRP A 601 25.81 -12.07 -46.46
N VAL A 602 24.50 -12.07 -46.79
CA VAL A 602 23.97 -12.81 -47.94
C VAL A 602 24.58 -12.32 -49.24
N GLY A 603 24.82 -11.02 -49.41
CA GLY A 603 25.52 -10.46 -50.57
C GLY A 603 27.00 -10.88 -50.65
N SER A 604 27.70 -10.92 -49.51
CA SER A 604 29.07 -11.44 -49.41
C SER A 604 29.14 -12.93 -49.73
N MET A 605 28.07 -13.68 -49.46
CA MET A 605 27.92 -15.08 -49.87
C MET A 605 27.42 -15.23 -51.31
N GLY A 606 26.66 -14.27 -51.84
CA GLY A 606 26.17 -14.28 -53.22
C GLY A 606 27.30 -14.10 -54.25
N ALA A 607 28.45 -13.57 -53.83
CA ALA A 607 29.70 -13.63 -54.59
C ALA A 607 30.37 -15.02 -54.59
N LEU A 608 29.87 -15.96 -53.76
CA LEU A 608 30.34 -17.33 -53.58
C LEU A 608 29.26 -18.30 -54.06
N ASP A 609 29.16 -18.49 -55.38
CA ASP A 609 28.33 -19.58 -55.95
C ASP A 609 28.65 -20.94 -55.31
N SER A 610 27.70 -21.89 -55.39
CA SER A 610 27.90 -23.27 -54.93
C SER A 610 29.18 -23.92 -55.48
N SER A 611 29.58 -23.55 -56.70
CA SER A 611 30.83 -23.95 -57.35
C SER A 611 32.07 -23.36 -56.66
N THR A 612 32.01 -22.11 -56.18
CA THR A 612 33.12 -21.41 -55.53
C THR A 612 33.35 -21.92 -54.10
N LEU A 613 32.28 -22.24 -53.36
CA LEU A 613 32.37 -22.89 -52.05
C LEU A 613 32.94 -24.31 -52.16
N GLN A 614 32.53 -25.06 -53.19
CA GLN A 614 33.07 -26.38 -53.48
C GLN A 614 34.56 -26.31 -53.87
N ALA A 615 34.96 -25.34 -54.70
CA ALA A 615 36.36 -25.13 -55.07
C ALA A 615 37.27 -24.82 -53.88
N LYS A 616 36.74 -24.23 -52.79
CA LYS A 616 37.49 -24.02 -51.54
C LYS A 616 37.75 -25.31 -50.78
N LEU A 617 36.87 -26.31 -50.89
CA LEU A 617 37.06 -27.64 -50.32
C LEU A 617 37.98 -28.53 -51.16
N ASP A 618 38.13 -28.21 -52.45
CA ASP A 618 39.04 -28.90 -53.37
C ASP A 618 40.52 -28.50 -53.20
N LYS A 619 40.81 -27.61 -52.25
CA LYS A 619 42.19 -27.28 -51.84
C LYS A 619 42.86 -28.48 -51.16
N PRO A 620 44.20 -28.64 -51.32
CA PRO A 620 44.93 -29.70 -50.63
C PRO A 620 44.87 -29.53 -49.11
N LEU A 621 44.99 -30.62 -48.36
CA LEU A 621 44.85 -30.63 -46.88
C LEU A 621 45.90 -29.79 -46.16
N MET A 622 47.12 -29.71 -46.70
CA MET A 622 48.25 -29.03 -46.09
C MET A 622 48.98 -28.15 -47.11
N LYS A 623 49.69 -27.14 -46.62
CA LYS A 623 50.60 -26.32 -47.41
C LYS A 623 51.94 -26.18 -46.71
N ARG A 624 53.00 -25.93 -47.49
CA ARG A 624 54.34 -25.60 -46.98
C ARG A 624 54.44 -24.09 -46.84
N THR A 625 54.77 -23.60 -45.66
CA THR A 625 54.91 -22.17 -45.38
C THR A 625 56.36 -21.84 -45.02
N ASN A 626 56.89 -20.75 -45.59
CA ASN A 626 58.20 -20.20 -45.25
C ASN A 626 58.07 -19.18 -44.10
N HIS A 627 59.09 -19.11 -43.26
CA HIS A 627 59.16 -18.21 -42.09
C HIS A 627 59.03 -16.69 -42.44
N THR A 628 59.07 -16.31 -43.72
CA THR A 628 59.04 -14.91 -44.18
C THR A 628 57.65 -14.38 -44.53
N ASP A 629 56.64 -15.24 -44.69
CA ASP A 629 55.28 -14.84 -45.13
C ASP A 629 54.21 -14.97 -44.04
N THR A 630 54.62 -15.05 -42.78
CA THR A 630 53.67 -15.24 -41.66
C THR A 630 53.28 -13.90 -41.05
N THR A 631 52.00 -13.55 -41.10
CA THR A 631 51.43 -12.39 -40.41
C THR A 631 51.57 -12.53 -38.89
N GLU A 632 51.73 -11.41 -38.20
CA GLU A 632 52.06 -11.29 -36.76
C GLU A 632 51.19 -12.13 -35.79
N ARG A 633 50.00 -12.58 -36.18
CA ARG A 633 49.11 -13.41 -35.33
C ARG A 633 49.47 -14.90 -35.31
N GLU A 634 50.19 -15.41 -36.31
CA GLU A 634 50.69 -16.80 -36.32
C GLU A 634 52.09 -16.92 -35.66
N PHE A 635 52.63 -15.81 -35.16
CA PHE A 635 53.97 -15.69 -34.60
C PHE A 635 54.12 -16.29 -33.18
N LEU A 636 53.02 -16.49 -32.44
CA LEU A 636 53.09 -16.92 -31.03
C LEU A 636 53.27 -18.43 -30.83
N ALA A 637 53.00 -19.26 -31.84
CA ALA A 637 53.23 -20.71 -31.74
C ALA A 637 54.62 -21.16 -32.24
N VAL A 638 55.34 -20.29 -32.96
CA VAL A 638 56.62 -20.62 -33.63
C VAL A 638 57.80 -19.80 -33.08
N SER A 639 57.57 -18.85 -32.16
CA SER A 639 58.61 -17.94 -31.65
C SER A 639 59.57 -18.50 -30.61
N THR A 640 59.43 -19.75 -30.17
CA THR A 640 60.39 -20.34 -29.21
C THR A 640 61.63 -20.95 -29.87
N PHE A 641 61.60 -21.20 -31.18
CA PHE A 641 62.70 -21.86 -31.88
C PHE A 641 63.05 -21.07 -33.13
N ASN A 642 64.03 -20.19 -33.00
CA ASN A 642 64.60 -19.33 -34.05
C ASN A 642 65.28 -20.17 -35.16
N VAL A 643 64.48 -20.94 -35.91
CA VAL A 643 64.96 -21.98 -36.83
C VAL A 643 64.39 -21.73 -38.23
N LYS A 644 65.28 -21.32 -39.15
CA LYS A 644 64.96 -21.28 -40.59
C LYS A 644 64.61 -22.69 -41.08
N GLY A 645 63.39 -22.87 -41.58
CA GLY A 645 62.89 -24.14 -42.11
C GLY A 645 61.54 -23.98 -42.82
N VAL A 646 61.20 -24.94 -43.68
CA VAL A 646 59.88 -25.05 -44.30
C VAL A 646 59.00 -25.87 -43.36
N PHE A 647 57.94 -25.28 -42.84
CA PHE A 647 57.01 -25.94 -41.91
C PHE A 647 55.70 -26.28 -42.62
N LEU A 648 55.00 -27.28 -42.08
CA LEU A 648 53.65 -27.62 -42.55
C LEU A 648 52.62 -26.74 -41.85
N GLN A 649 51.60 -26.34 -42.58
CA GLN A 649 50.40 -25.67 -42.06
C GLN A 649 49.15 -26.36 -42.61
N CYS A 650 48.13 -26.48 -41.76
CA CYS A 650 46.81 -26.95 -42.19
C CYS A 650 46.19 -25.94 -43.18
N ASN A 651 45.80 -26.39 -44.36
CA ASN A 651 45.30 -25.55 -45.45
C ASN A 651 43.77 -25.62 -45.53
N PHE A 652 43.11 -25.21 -44.45
CA PHE A 652 41.65 -25.05 -44.42
C PHE A 652 41.29 -23.59 -44.70
N ASP A 653 40.29 -23.35 -45.55
CA ASP A 653 39.92 -22.00 -45.98
C ASP A 653 39.32 -21.17 -44.83
N GLN A 654 39.86 -19.98 -44.58
CA GLN A 654 39.41 -19.13 -43.46
C GLN A 654 37.99 -18.61 -43.65
N ASP A 655 37.54 -18.40 -44.90
CA ASP A 655 36.19 -17.92 -45.16
C ASP A 655 35.14 -19.00 -44.85
N LEU A 656 35.50 -20.29 -44.97
CA LEU A 656 34.62 -21.39 -44.55
C LEU A 656 34.46 -21.45 -43.03
N LEU A 657 35.54 -21.18 -42.27
CA LEU A 657 35.45 -21.07 -40.81
C LEU A 657 34.59 -19.87 -40.41
N ALA A 658 34.79 -18.72 -41.06
CA ALA A 658 33.96 -17.55 -40.86
C ALA A 658 32.48 -17.84 -41.16
N LEU A 659 32.19 -18.53 -42.27
CA LEU A 659 30.84 -18.96 -42.63
C LEU A 659 30.21 -19.86 -41.56
N PHE A 660 30.94 -20.84 -41.04
CA PHE A 660 30.43 -21.71 -39.97
C PHE A 660 30.10 -20.96 -38.69
N THR A 661 30.87 -19.92 -38.36
CA THR A 661 30.59 -19.07 -37.20
C THR A 661 29.40 -18.14 -37.48
N GLU A 662 29.33 -17.55 -38.67
CA GLU A 662 28.18 -16.71 -39.08
C GLU A 662 26.86 -17.50 -39.02
N VAL A 663 26.78 -18.68 -39.64
CA VAL A 663 25.57 -19.54 -39.63
C VAL A 663 25.15 -19.87 -38.21
N GLN A 664 26.10 -20.26 -37.35
CA GLN A 664 25.83 -20.59 -35.95
C GLN A 664 25.22 -19.40 -35.17
N TYR A 665 25.62 -18.17 -35.46
CA TYR A 665 25.08 -17.00 -34.79
C TYR A 665 23.76 -16.54 -35.40
N TRP A 666 23.57 -16.66 -36.72
CA TRP A 666 22.28 -16.41 -37.36
C TRP A 666 21.18 -17.38 -36.88
N GLU A 667 21.52 -18.62 -36.52
CA GLU A 667 20.59 -19.57 -35.88
C GLU A 667 20.04 -19.08 -34.52
N LYS A 668 20.76 -18.20 -33.81
CA LYS A 668 20.31 -17.65 -32.51
C LYS A 668 19.13 -16.70 -32.62
N PHE A 669 18.85 -16.17 -33.81
CA PHE A 669 17.69 -15.30 -34.06
C PHE A 669 16.38 -16.08 -34.27
N HIS A 670 16.34 -17.36 -33.87
CA HIS A 670 15.13 -18.19 -33.78
C HIS A 670 14.22 -18.17 -35.03
N GLY A 671 14.79 -18.09 -36.23
CA GLY A 671 14.06 -18.16 -37.49
C GLY A 671 13.61 -16.82 -38.09
N GLU A 672 13.98 -15.68 -37.49
CA GLU A 672 13.73 -14.35 -38.07
C GLU A 672 14.47 -14.15 -39.41
N PHE A 673 15.65 -14.77 -39.54
CA PHE A 673 16.48 -14.71 -40.73
C PHE A 673 16.64 -16.09 -41.38
N SER A 674 16.26 -16.21 -42.67
CA SER A 674 16.26 -17.47 -43.41
C SER A 674 17.63 -17.81 -44.02
N ILE A 675 18.43 -18.59 -43.30
CA ILE A 675 19.76 -19.05 -43.75
C ILE A 675 19.71 -19.69 -45.15
N PRO A 676 20.55 -19.26 -46.12
CA PRO A 676 20.59 -19.87 -47.44
C PRO A 676 20.91 -21.37 -47.41
N TYR A 677 20.21 -22.16 -48.24
CA TYR A 677 20.30 -23.63 -48.24
C TYR A 677 21.74 -24.15 -48.36
N HIS A 678 22.55 -23.58 -49.24
CA HIS A 678 23.94 -24.02 -49.44
C HIS A 678 24.83 -23.77 -48.22
N ALA A 679 24.63 -22.65 -47.51
CA ALA A 679 25.37 -22.35 -46.29
C ALA A 679 24.96 -23.29 -45.14
N HIS A 680 23.66 -23.58 -45.04
CA HIS A 680 23.11 -24.50 -44.06
C HIS A 680 23.56 -25.95 -44.30
N ASP A 681 23.52 -26.44 -45.54
CA ASP A 681 23.99 -27.79 -45.89
C ASP A 681 25.48 -27.98 -45.60
N LEU A 682 26.29 -26.96 -45.89
CA LEU A 682 27.72 -27.00 -45.59
C LEU A 682 27.98 -26.95 -44.07
N TYR A 683 27.20 -26.18 -43.32
CA TYR A 683 27.27 -26.11 -41.86
C TYR A 683 26.90 -27.43 -41.19
N ASN A 684 25.94 -28.19 -41.73
CA ASN A 684 25.62 -29.54 -41.23
C ASN A 684 26.83 -30.50 -41.31
N GLN A 685 27.76 -30.24 -42.22
CA GLN A 685 29.00 -31.00 -42.35
C GLN A 685 30.16 -30.45 -41.49
N LYS A 686 29.95 -29.36 -40.72
CA LYS A 686 30.97 -28.71 -39.86
C LYS A 686 31.66 -29.70 -38.93
N ALA A 687 30.91 -30.58 -38.26
CA ALA A 687 31.47 -31.56 -37.34
C ALA A 687 32.46 -32.51 -38.04
N LYS A 688 32.13 -32.94 -39.27
CA LYS A 688 32.99 -33.77 -40.10
C LYS A 688 34.27 -33.03 -40.50
N PHE A 689 34.16 -31.77 -40.95
CA PHE A 689 35.32 -30.96 -41.32
C PHE A 689 36.21 -30.60 -40.14
N ASN A 690 35.63 -30.29 -38.97
CA ASN A 690 36.39 -30.03 -37.74
C ASN A 690 37.16 -31.26 -37.28
N ALA A 691 36.52 -32.44 -37.23
CA ALA A 691 37.20 -33.68 -36.90
C ALA A 691 38.37 -33.95 -37.86
N MET A 692 38.14 -33.80 -39.17
CA MET A 692 39.18 -33.96 -40.18
C MET A 692 40.33 -32.95 -40.01
N ARG A 693 40.01 -31.68 -39.68
CA ARG A 693 40.99 -30.63 -39.42
C ARG A 693 41.84 -30.95 -38.19
N GLU A 694 41.24 -31.40 -37.09
CA GLU A 694 41.99 -31.85 -35.90
C GLU A 694 42.94 -33.00 -36.24
N HIS A 695 42.48 -33.97 -37.02
CA HIS A 695 43.30 -35.09 -37.47
C HIS A 695 44.47 -34.66 -38.37
N VAL A 696 44.26 -33.72 -39.30
CA VAL A 696 45.32 -33.15 -40.14
C VAL A 696 46.30 -32.31 -39.29
N MET A 697 45.79 -31.54 -38.32
CA MET A 697 46.64 -30.78 -37.40
C MET A 697 47.57 -31.69 -36.58
N ARG A 698 47.14 -32.89 -36.18
CA ARG A 698 48.03 -33.87 -35.54
C ARG A 698 49.24 -34.25 -36.41
N ILE A 699 49.05 -34.39 -37.73
CA ILE A 699 50.17 -34.66 -38.66
C ILE A 699 51.11 -33.47 -38.71
N VAL A 700 50.54 -32.27 -38.85
CA VAL A 700 51.28 -31.01 -38.91
C VAL A 700 52.13 -30.83 -37.65
N ASP A 701 51.53 -31.00 -36.47
CA ASP A 701 52.20 -30.88 -35.18
C ASP A 701 53.29 -31.96 -35.01
N ALA A 702 52.99 -33.22 -35.35
CA ALA A 702 53.96 -34.31 -35.24
C ALA A 702 55.18 -34.10 -36.15
N TYR A 703 54.96 -33.65 -37.39
CA TYR A 703 56.04 -33.35 -38.33
C TYR A 703 56.86 -32.14 -37.91
N ASN A 704 56.19 -31.04 -37.56
CA ASN A 704 56.86 -29.81 -37.13
C ASN A 704 57.65 -30.04 -35.83
N LYS A 705 57.17 -30.89 -34.92
CA LYS A 705 57.89 -31.28 -33.70
C LYS A 705 59.21 -32.01 -34.00
N ILE A 706 59.20 -32.96 -34.94
CA ILE A 706 60.42 -33.65 -35.40
C ILE A 706 61.45 -32.64 -35.91
N LEU A 707 61.01 -31.66 -36.70
CA LEU A 707 61.89 -30.63 -37.25
C LEU A 707 62.39 -29.66 -36.17
N CYS A 708 61.57 -29.27 -35.20
CA CYS A 708 61.95 -28.36 -34.13
C CYS A 708 62.99 -28.99 -33.18
N ASP A 709 62.87 -30.30 -32.90
CA ASP A 709 63.80 -30.99 -32.02
C ASP A 709 65.20 -31.16 -32.65
N LEU A 710 65.30 -31.15 -33.99
CA LEU A 710 66.55 -31.32 -34.73
C LEU A 710 67.23 -29.98 -35.07
N SER A 711 68.52 -29.84 -34.76
CA SER A 711 69.34 -28.69 -35.20
C SER A 711 69.59 -28.70 -36.70
N ALA A 712 70.04 -27.58 -37.29
CA ALA A 712 70.30 -27.49 -38.73
C ALA A 712 71.32 -28.54 -39.24
N VAL A 713 72.30 -28.92 -38.41
CA VAL A 713 73.30 -29.96 -38.72
C VAL A 713 72.68 -31.35 -38.54
N GLU A 714 71.94 -31.56 -37.45
CA GLU A 714 71.26 -32.83 -37.18
C GLU A 714 70.19 -33.14 -38.24
N ARG A 715 69.52 -32.13 -38.81
CA ARG A 715 68.59 -32.29 -39.94
C ARG A 715 69.26 -32.89 -41.17
N ARG A 716 70.55 -32.61 -41.41
CA ARG A 716 71.32 -33.21 -42.52
C ARG A 716 71.58 -34.69 -42.27
N LEU A 717 71.92 -35.05 -41.03
CA LEU A 717 72.07 -36.44 -40.60
C LEU A 717 70.75 -37.23 -40.72
N PHE A 718 69.62 -36.61 -40.42
CA PHE A 718 68.29 -37.22 -40.56
C PHE A 718 67.66 -37.06 -41.96
N SER A 719 68.40 -36.58 -42.96
CA SER A 719 67.83 -36.22 -44.27
C SER A 719 67.16 -37.37 -45.02
N ASP A 720 67.63 -38.61 -44.88
CA ASP A 720 67.00 -39.78 -45.50
C ASP A 720 65.69 -40.18 -44.80
N HIS A 721 65.64 -40.08 -43.47
CA HIS A 721 64.43 -40.30 -42.68
C HIS A 721 63.38 -39.23 -42.97
N ILE A 722 63.79 -37.96 -43.08
CA ILE A 722 62.91 -36.84 -43.46
C ILE A 722 62.41 -37.01 -44.90
N ARG A 723 63.25 -37.44 -45.86
CA ARG A 723 62.82 -37.73 -47.25
C ARG A 723 61.76 -38.83 -47.33
N LYS A 724 61.89 -39.89 -46.54
CA LYS A 724 60.89 -40.96 -46.45
C LYS A 724 59.55 -40.41 -45.93
N LEU A 725 59.59 -39.56 -44.91
CA LEU A 725 58.42 -38.90 -44.34
C LEU A 725 57.75 -37.93 -45.33
N ASP A 726 58.55 -37.11 -46.01
CA ASP A 726 58.10 -36.18 -47.04
C ASP A 726 57.38 -36.89 -48.20
N LYS A 727 57.86 -38.07 -48.62
CA LYS A 727 57.21 -38.86 -49.68
C LYS A 727 55.79 -39.29 -49.29
N ARG A 728 55.55 -39.60 -48.01
CA ARG A 728 54.22 -39.95 -47.49
C ARG A 728 53.33 -38.71 -47.39
N ILE A 729 53.86 -37.64 -46.78
CA ILE A 729 53.13 -36.37 -46.59
C ILE A 729 52.79 -35.67 -47.91
N ASN A 730 53.56 -35.89 -48.97
CA ASN A 730 53.32 -35.26 -50.28
C ASN A 730 51.93 -35.60 -50.86
N GLN A 731 51.34 -36.74 -50.47
CA GLN A 731 49.97 -37.07 -50.88
C GLN A 731 48.94 -36.05 -50.35
N GLY A 732 49.09 -35.56 -49.11
CA GLY A 732 48.23 -34.51 -48.54
C GLY A 732 48.59 -33.08 -48.93
N LEU A 733 49.76 -32.87 -49.55
CA LEU A 733 50.18 -31.57 -50.09
C LEU A 733 49.68 -31.34 -51.52
N GLN A 734 49.45 -32.41 -52.30
CA GLN A 734 49.18 -32.29 -53.74
C GLN A 734 47.90 -33.00 -54.21
N LYS A 735 47.52 -34.14 -53.61
CA LYS A 735 46.49 -35.04 -54.17
C LYS A 735 45.21 -35.12 -53.34
N LEU A 736 45.32 -35.13 -52.02
CA LEU A 736 44.17 -35.26 -51.13
C LEU A 736 43.56 -33.90 -50.84
N THR A 737 42.24 -33.81 -50.99
CA THR A 737 41.42 -32.62 -50.72
C THR A 737 40.48 -32.86 -49.55
N TRP A 738 39.79 -31.83 -49.06
CA TRP A 738 38.85 -31.94 -47.93
C TRP A 738 37.58 -32.77 -48.26
N VAL A 739 37.38 -33.15 -49.51
CA VAL A 739 36.24 -33.95 -49.98
C VAL A 739 36.61 -35.43 -50.13
N SER A 740 37.90 -35.77 -50.08
CA SER A 740 38.39 -37.13 -50.32
C SER A 740 37.92 -38.09 -49.23
N LYS A 741 37.56 -39.34 -49.60
CA LYS A 741 37.07 -40.35 -48.67
C LYS A 741 38.23 -41.11 -48.00
N GLY A 742 38.03 -41.56 -46.76
CA GLY A 742 38.99 -42.42 -46.06
C GLY A 742 40.30 -41.73 -45.60
N ILE A 743 40.34 -40.40 -45.56
CA ILE A 743 41.54 -39.63 -45.17
C ILE A 743 42.00 -39.98 -43.76
N ILE A 744 41.07 -40.03 -42.79
CA ILE A 744 41.41 -40.27 -41.38
C ILE A 744 41.96 -41.69 -41.19
N GLU A 745 41.23 -42.70 -41.70
CA GLU A 745 41.55 -44.11 -41.50
C GLU A 745 42.85 -44.52 -42.18
N HIS A 746 43.07 -44.08 -43.41
CA HIS A 746 44.18 -44.56 -44.24
C HIS A 746 45.36 -43.60 -44.30
N TYR A 747 45.12 -42.29 -44.41
CA TYR A 747 46.21 -41.32 -44.63
C TYR A 747 46.75 -40.74 -43.33
N VAL A 748 45.86 -40.27 -42.43
CA VAL A 748 46.28 -39.65 -41.16
C VAL A 748 46.96 -40.67 -40.26
N ASN A 749 46.35 -41.84 -40.07
CA ASN A 749 46.94 -42.87 -39.22
C ASN A 749 48.30 -43.35 -39.75
N ASP A 750 48.43 -43.53 -41.07
CA ASP A 750 49.70 -43.90 -41.70
C ASP A 750 50.79 -42.83 -41.49
N CYS A 751 50.47 -41.55 -41.75
CA CYS A 751 51.42 -40.46 -41.54
C CYS A 751 51.80 -40.31 -40.06
N CYS A 752 50.84 -40.38 -39.14
CA CYS A 752 51.09 -40.30 -37.70
C CYS A 752 51.95 -41.46 -37.19
N ALA A 753 51.72 -42.69 -37.66
CA ALA A 753 52.52 -43.85 -37.29
C ALA A 753 53.99 -43.69 -37.74
N HIS A 754 54.21 -43.25 -38.98
CA HIS A 754 55.55 -42.99 -39.51
C HIS A 754 56.23 -41.79 -38.83
N CYS A 755 55.49 -40.72 -38.52
CA CYS A 755 55.99 -39.62 -37.69
C CYS A 755 56.43 -40.13 -36.31
N ALA A 756 55.63 -40.98 -35.66
CA ALA A 756 55.94 -41.53 -34.34
C ALA A 756 57.18 -42.43 -34.36
N GLU A 757 57.34 -43.25 -35.40
CA GLU A 757 58.53 -44.09 -35.61
C GLU A 757 59.79 -43.23 -35.76
N ILE A 758 59.78 -42.23 -36.64
CA ILE A 758 60.92 -41.34 -36.86
C ILE A 758 61.22 -40.51 -35.60
N TYR A 759 60.18 -40.01 -34.92
CA TYR A 759 60.34 -39.26 -33.67
C TYR A 759 60.97 -40.14 -32.57
N ALA A 760 60.66 -41.44 -32.50
CA ALA A 760 61.31 -42.36 -31.57
C ALA A 760 62.81 -42.50 -31.87
N ILE A 761 63.22 -42.51 -33.14
CA ILE A 761 64.64 -42.49 -33.54
C ILE A 761 65.31 -41.18 -33.13
N VAL A 762 64.67 -40.03 -33.37
CA VAL A 762 65.16 -38.71 -32.95
C VAL A 762 65.35 -38.66 -31.44
N ARG A 763 64.38 -39.15 -30.66
CA ARG A 763 64.46 -39.20 -29.21
C ARG A 763 65.63 -40.07 -28.74
N ARG A 764 65.80 -41.28 -29.29
CA ARG A 764 66.93 -42.16 -28.98
C ARG A 764 68.27 -41.50 -29.29
N PHE A 765 68.37 -40.79 -30.42
CA PHE A 765 69.56 -40.02 -30.78
C PHE A 765 69.86 -38.90 -29.76
N LYS A 766 68.85 -38.12 -29.37
CA LYS A 766 69.01 -37.03 -28.38
C LYS A 766 69.39 -37.56 -27.00
N GLU A 767 68.74 -38.62 -26.54
CA GLU A 767 69.06 -39.27 -25.26
C GLU A 767 70.49 -39.85 -25.28
N GLY A 768 70.89 -40.51 -26.37
CA GLY A 768 72.26 -41.01 -26.55
C GLY A 768 73.29 -39.88 -26.54
N LYS A 769 73.04 -38.79 -27.28
CA LYS A 769 73.89 -37.59 -27.27
C LYS A 769 74.02 -36.99 -25.87
N GLN A 770 72.92 -36.90 -25.11
CA GLN A 770 72.95 -36.41 -23.72
C GLN A 770 73.73 -37.35 -22.79
N ARG A 771 73.60 -38.67 -22.94
CA ARG A 771 74.40 -39.66 -22.18
C ARG A 771 75.89 -39.50 -22.47
N ILE A 772 76.27 -39.33 -23.74
CA ILE A 772 77.66 -39.04 -24.13
C ILE A 772 78.15 -37.72 -23.49
N SER A 773 77.38 -36.63 -23.60
CA SER A 773 77.75 -35.36 -22.96
C SER A 773 77.82 -35.46 -21.42
N HIS A 774 77.02 -36.32 -20.80
CA HIS A 774 77.12 -36.62 -19.36
C HIS A 774 78.42 -37.35 -19.03
N GLN A 775 78.82 -38.36 -19.83
CA GLN A 775 80.10 -39.04 -19.68
C GLN A 775 81.28 -38.07 -19.81
N CYS A 776 81.26 -37.17 -20.80
CA CYS A 776 82.27 -36.11 -20.94
C CYS A 776 82.31 -35.17 -19.72
N ARG A 777 81.14 -34.80 -19.16
CA ARG A 777 81.08 -34.00 -17.93
C ARG A 777 81.67 -34.75 -16.73
N LEU A 778 81.34 -36.03 -16.55
CA LEU A 778 81.92 -36.88 -15.51
C LEU A 778 83.44 -36.92 -15.65
N ALA A 779 83.96 -37.23 -16.84
CA ALA A 779 85.38 -37.25 -17.14
C ALA A 779 86.06 -35.91 -16.80
N SER A 780 85.48 -34.77 -17.20
CA SER A 780 86.04 -33.44 -16.90
C SER A 780 86.03 -33.06 -15.41
N SER A 781 85.18 -33.68 -14.60
CA SER A 781 85.07 -33.44 -13.16
C SER A 781 86.02 -34.29 -12.32
N MET A 782 86.66 -35.30 -12.91
CA MET A 782 87.55 -36.20 -12.19
C MET A 782 88.84 -35.47 -11.78
N LEU A 783 89.19 -35.60 -10.49
CA LEU A 783 90.48 -35.16 -9.96
C LEU A 783 91.45 -36.34 -10.02
N LEU A 784 92.48 -36.16 -10.85
CA LEU A 784 93.54 -37.14 -11.13
C LEU A 784 94.51 -37.32 -9.96
N LEU A 785 94.48 -36.39 -9.01
CA LEU A 785 95.31 -36.36 -7.80
C LEU A 785 94.39 -36.40 -6.57
N GLN A 786 94.86 -37.01 -5.49
CA GLN A 786 94.16 -37.03 -4.20
C GLN A 786 94.99 -36.29 -3.16
N ILE A 787 94.49 -35.16 -2.66
CA ILE A 787 95.19 -34.38 -1.64
C ILE A 787 94.19 -34.03 -0.54
N ASP A 788 94.39 -34.61 0.64
CA ASP A 788 93.56 -34.36 1.82
C ASP A 788 94.14 -33.15 2.57
N LYS A 789 93.28 -32.14 2.81
CA LYS A 789 93.71 -30.82 3.32
C LYS A 789 94.37 -30.85 4.71
N ASN A 790 94.23 -31.94 5.47
CA ASN A 790 94.66 -32.05 6.86
C ASN A 790 95.65 -33.19 7.13
N VAL A 791 96.26 -33.79 6.10
CA VAL A 791 97.19 -34.92 6.26
C VAL A 791 98.58 -34.54 5.79
N THR A 792 99.57 -34.67 6.67
CA THR A 792 101.00 -34.58 6.29
C THR A 792 101.44 -35.94 5.77
N TYR A 793 101.69 -36.04 4.46
CA TYR A 793 102.08 -37.31 3.87
C TYR A 793 103.59 -37.54 3.99
N ALA A 794 104.00 -38.72 4.46
CA ALA A 794 105.34 -39.21 4.22
C ALA A 794 105.53 -39.50 2.72
N HIS A 795 106.74 -39.29 2.18
CA HIS A 795 107.02 -39.38 0.75
C HIS A 795 106.53 -40.70 0.11
N ASP A 796 106.87 -41.83 0.72
CA ASP A 796 106.53 -43.16 0.22
C ASP A 796 105.01 -43.44 0.24
N ILE A 797 104.31 -42.90 1.26
CA ILE A 797 102.84 -43.04 1.40
C ILE A 797 102.12 -42.13 0.39
N PHE A 798 102.63 -40.92 0.16
CA PHE A 798 102.10 -40.02 -0.86
C PHE A 798 102.23 -40.65 -2.25
N GLU A 799 103.40 -41.18 -2.59
CA GLU A 799 103.65 -41.79 -3.89
C GLU A 799 102.75 -43.01 -4.12
N ALA A 800 102.62 -43.91 -3.12
CA ALA A 800 101.72 -45.05 -3.18
C ALA A 800 100.24 -44.64 -3.32
N THR A 801 99.81 -43.60 -2.57
CA THR A 801 98.42 -43.08 -2.63
C THR A 801 98.13 -42.44 -3.98
N GLN A 802 99.05 -41.64 -4.53
CA GLN A 802 98.89 -41.09 -5.87
C GLN A 802 98.95 -42.18 -6.95
N ALA A 803 99.79 -43.21 -6.80
CA ALA A 803 99.83 -44.33 -7.74
C ALA A 803 98.52 -45.12 -7.76
N ALA A 804 97.94 -45.42 -6.59
CA ALA A 804 96.62 -46.04 -6.47
C ALA A 804 95.52 -45.15 -7.08
N ARG A 805 95.55 -43.84 -6.80
CA ARG A 805 94.60 -42.87 -7.35
C ARG A 805 94.69 -42.78 -8.88
N ARG A 806 95.89 -42.72 -9.44
CA ARG A 806 96.12 -42.70 -10.90
C ARG A 806 95.57 -43.96 -11.57
N THR A 807 95.76 -45.13 -10.96
CA THR A 807 95.22 -46.40 -11.47
C THR A 807 93.68 -46.42 -11.45
N GLU A 808 93.06 -45.98 -10.36
CA GLU A 808 91.59 -45.89 -10.26
C GLU A 808 91.00 -44.85 -11.23
N MET A 809 91.63 -43.68 -11.38
CA MET A 809 91.18 -42.66 -12.33
C MET A 809 91.35 -43.12 -13.78
N LYS A 810 92.46 -43.81 -14.11
CA LYS A 810 92.66 -44.44 -15.42
C LYS A 810 91.54 -45.43 -15.75
N ARG A 811 91.19 -46.30 -14.79
CA ARG A 811 90.08 -47.26 -14.92
C ARG A 811 88.74 -46.56 -15.16
N ARG A 812 88.43 -45.50 -14.40
CA ARG A 812 87.18 -44.72 -14.56
C ARG A 812 87.09 -43.99 -15.90
N LEU A 813 88.20 -43.42 -16.37
CA LEU A 813 88.25 -42.77 -17.68
C LEU A 813 88.09 -43.77 -18.83
N GLN A 814 88.70 -44.96 -18.72
CA GLN A 814 88.49 -46.06 -19.67
C GLN A 814 87.02 -46.51 -19.71
N GLN A 815 86.41 -46.71 -18.54
CA GLN A 815 85.00 -47.06 -18.43
C GLN A 815 84.08 -46.00 -19.06
N SER A 816 84.38 -44.71 -18.85
CA SER A 816 83.62 -43.61 -19.46
C SER A 816 83.77 -43.59 -20.99
N HIS A 817 84.97 -43.89 -21.51
CA HIS A 817 85.21 -44.01 -22.95
C HIS A 817 84.49 -45.22 -23.56
N GLU A 818 84.51 -46.38 -22.90
CA GLU A 818 83.78 -47.58 -23.33
C GLU A 818 82.27 -47.34 -23.42
N ILE A 819 81.68 -46.66 -22.43
CA ILE A 819 80.25 -46.28 -22.45
C ILE A 819 79.98 -45.35 -23.64
N THR A 820 80.84 -44.34 -23.88
CA THR A 820 80.70 -43.44 -25.04
C THR A 820 80.76 -44.20 -26.37
N GLN A 821 81.67 -45.17 -26.52
CA GLN A 821 81.74 -46.01 -27.71
C GLN A 821 80.50 -46.89 -27.90
N LEU A 822 79.97 -47.47 -26.83
CA LEU A 822 78.74 -48.27 -26.87
C LEU A 822 77.54 -47.43 -27.31
N GLU A 823 77.39 -46.22 -26.77
CA GLU A 823 76.34 -45.28 -27.15
C GLU A 823 76.48 -44.83 -28.61
N LEU A 824 77.69 -44.52 -29.08
CA LEU A 824 77.93 -44.17 -30.49
C LEU A 824 77.56 -45.31 -31.43
N ARG A 825 77.90 -46.56 -31.09
CA ARG A 825 77.52 -47.74 -31.88
C ARG A 825 76.00 -47.93 -31.90
N ALA A 826 75.34 -47.77 -30.76
CA ALA A 826 73.88 -47.88 -30.65
C ALA A 826 73.14 -46.77 -31.43
N ILE A 827 73.69 -45.57 -31.51
CA ILE A 827 73.13 -44.50 -32.34
C ILE A 827 73.34 -44.83 -33.83
N PHE A 828 74.53 -45.33 -34.21
CA PHE A 828 74.90 -45.61 -35.61
C PHE A 828 74.01 -46.65 -36.28
N THR A 829 73.45 -47.62 -35.54
CA THR A 829 72.53 -48.62 -36.12
C THR A 829 71.31 -47.99 -36.82
N ASN A 830 70.94 -46.75 -36.46
CA ASN A 830 69.81 -46.05 -37.08
C ASN A 830 70.20 -45.31 -38.38
N PHE A 831 71.50 -45.27 -38.72
CA PHE A 831 72.06 -44.56 -39.86
C PHE A 831 72.95 -45.44 -40.75
N CYS A 832 73.10 -46.73 -40.43
CA CYS A 832 74.01 -47.64 -41.14
C CYS A 832 73.64 -47.82 -42.61
N ASP A 833 72.35 -47.81 -42.92
CA ASP A 833 71.81 -47.93 -44.28
C ASP A 833 71.62 -46.57 -44.97
N GLY A 834 72.22 -45.52 -44.41
CA GLY A 834 72.11 -44.14 -44.92
C GLY A 834 72.88 -43.91 -46.21
N THR A 835 72.49 -42.88 -46.94
CA THR A 835 73.21 -42.40 -48.13
C THR A 835 74.63 -41.92 -47.79
N SER A 836 75.49 -41.79 -48.82
CA SER A 836 76.86 -41.29 -48.67
C SER A 836 76.93 -39.93 -47.94
N GLU A 837 75.90 -39.09 -48.13
CA GLU A 837 75.75 -37.80 -47.42
C GLU A 837 75.50 -38.01 -45.92
N VAL A 838 74.55 -38.85 -45.54
CA VAL A 838 74.27 -39.17 -44.11
C VAL A 838 75.49 -39.78 -43.44
N LEU A 839 76.21 -40.68 -44.12
CA LEU A 839 77.44 -41.28 -43.61
C LEU A 839 78.60 -40.26 -43.49
N ARG A 840 78.61 -39.20 -44.31
CA ARG A 840 79.56 -38.08 -44.16
C ARG A 840 79.22 -37.25 -42.92
N GLU A 841 77.96 -36.83 -42.77
CA GLU A 841 77.53 -36.04 -41.60
C GLU A 841 77.67 -36.85 -40.29
N TRP A 842 77.47 -38.17 -40.33
CA TRP A 842 77.76 -39.05 -39.19
C TRP A 842 79.25 -39.01 -38.79
N ARG A 843 80.16 -39.06 -39.77
CA ARG A 843 81.61 -38.93 -39.49
C ARG A 843 81.96 -37.57 -38.90
N GLU A 844 81.29 -36.50 -39.34
CA GLU A 844 81.47 -35.17 -38.75
C GLU A 844 80.94 -35.12 -37.31
N PHE A 845 79.79 -35.74 -37.03
CA PHE A 845 79.26 -35.87 -35.68
C PHE A 845 80.20 -36.66 -34.75
N VAL A 846 80.78 -37.78 -35.23
CA VAL A 846 81.77 -38.55 -34.44
C VAL A 846 83.00 -37.68 -34.14
N LYS A 847 83.51 -36.91 -35.11
CA LYS A 847 84.62 -35.97 -34.88
C LYS A 847 84.28 -34.90 -33.84
N GLU A 848 83.04 -34.40 -33.83
CA GLU A 848 82.58 -33.47 -32.80
C GLU A 848 82.62 -34.11 -31.40
N ILE A 849 82.14 -35.36 -31.29
CA ILE A 849 82.19 -36.11 -30.02
C ILE A 849 83.63 -36.37 -29.58
N ASP A 850 84.53 -36.76 -30.50
CA ASP A 850 85.95 -36.97 -30.19
C ASP A 850 86.59 -35.68 -29.64
N SER A 851 86.29 -34.53 -30.25
CA SER A 851 86.74 -33.21 -29.76
C SER A 851 86.19 -32.88 -28.37
N GLN A 852 84.92 -33.24 -28.09
CA GLN A 852 84.34 -33.06 -26.75
C GLN A 852 85.02 -33.95 -25.69
N VAL A 853 85.34 -35.21 -26.04
CA VAL A 853 86.06 -36.13 -25.15
C VAL A 853 87.48 -35.59 -24.87
N GLU A 854 88.18 -35.12 -25.91
CA GLU A 854 89.50 -34.51 -25.76
C GLU A 854 89.46 -33.28 -24.85
N ALA A 855 88.51 -32.37 -25.07
CA ALA A 855 88.32 -31.19 -24.25
C ALA A 855 88.01 -31.55 -22.78
N ALA A 856 87.19 -32.58 -22.55
CA ALA A 856 86.89 -33.07 -21.20
C ALA A 856 88.15 -33.59 -20.48
N LEU A 857 88.99 -34.36 -21.16
CA LEU A 857 90.26 -34.85 -20.59
C LEU A 857 91.22 -33.71 -20.27
N ARG A 858 91.38 -32.74 -21.19
CA ARG A 858 92.19 -31.53 -20.95
C ARG A 858 91.70 -30.75 -19.72
N GLN A 859 90.37 -30.64 -19.57
CA GLN A 859 89.76 -29.95 -18.43
C GLN A 859 89.96 -30.70 -17.10
N ALA A 860 89.92 -32.05 -17.11
CA ALA A 860 90.22 -32.87 -15.94
C ALA A 860 91.66 -32.67 -15.45
N VAL A 861 92.63 -32.67 -16.39
CA VAL A 861 94.04 -32.38 -16.10
C VAL A 861 94.18 -30.98 -15.51
N LYS A 862 93.59 -29.97 -16.17
CA LYS A 862 93.64 -28.57 -15.71
C LYS A 862 93.10 -28.41 -14.28
N ARG A 863 91.94 -29.00 -13.97
CA ARG A 863 91.36 -28.95 -12.61
C ARG A 863 92.23 -29.64 -11.57
N SER A 864 92.83 -30.77 -11.94
CA SER A 864 93.73 -31.52 -11.05
C SER A 864 94.99 -30.72 -10.72
N LEU A 865 95.60 -30.06 -11.72
CA LEU A 865 96.75 -29.18 -11.53
C LEU A 865 96.40 -27.93 -10.72
N GLN A 866 95.22 -27.34 -10.92
CA GLN A 866 94.73 -26.23 -10.10
C GLN A 866 94.51 -26.65 -8.65
N ALA A 867 93.95 -27.84 -8.41
CA ALA A 867 93.78 -28.39 -7.05
C ALA A 867 95.15 -28.62 -6.38
N LEU A 868 96.13 -29.14 -7.11
CA LEU A 868 97.50 -29.29 -6.64
C LEU A 868 98.14 -27.93 -6.30
N SER A 869 98.01 -26.95 -7.19
CA SER A 869 98.54 -25.59 -6.95
C SER A 869 97.91 -24.94 -5.72
N ARG A 870 96.61 -25.10 -5.49
CA ARG A 870 95.93 -24.61 -4.27
C ARG A 870 96.43 -25.32 -3.02
N ALA A 871 96.69 -26.62 -3.10
CA ALA A 871 97.21 -27.38 -1.96
C ALA A 871 98.66 -27.00 -1.61
N ILE A 872 99.49 -26.66 -2.60
CA ILE A 872 100.88 -26.23 -2.39
C ILE A 872 100.96 -24.79 -1.89
N ASN A 873 100.19 -23.87 -2.49
CA ASN A 873 100.31 -22.44 -2.25
C ASN A 873 99.40 -21.93 -1.10
N GLY A 874 98.51 -22.78 -0.56
CA GLY A 874 97.46 -22.37 0.38
C GLY A 874 96.33 -21.58 -0.31
N ASP A 875 95.13 -21.57 0.28
CA ASP A 875 94.06 -20.67 -0.20
C ASP A 875 94.48 -19.22 0.12
N ALA A 876 94.56 -18.37 -0.91
CA ALA A 876 94.98 -16.96 -0.82
C ALA A 876 94.02 -16.05 -0.01
N MET A 877 93.14 -16.62 0.83
CA MET A 877 92.09 -15.94 1.60
C MET A 877 92.13 -16.24 3.10
N SER A 878 93.26 -16.69 3.64
CA SER A 878 93.43 -16.86 5.10
C SER A 878 94.85 -16.51 5.54
N GLU A 879 95.20 -15.22 5.46
CA GLU A 879 96.20 -14.63 6.35
C GLU A 879 95.52 -14.32 7.72
N PRO A 880 96.12 -14.69 8.85
CA PRO A 880 95.67 -14.23 10.16
C PRO A 880 96.11 -12.78 10.40
N GLN A 881 95.19 -11.94 10.87
CA GLN A 881 95.51 -10.59 11.35
C GLN A 881 96.42 -10.66 12.58
N THR A 882 97.65 -10.19 12.44
CA THR A 882 98.34 -9.29 13.38
C THR A 882 99.41 -8.51 12.65
#